data_AF-A0A0F6Z6Y2-F1
#
_entry.id   AF-A0A0F6Z6Y2-F1
#
_cell.length_a   1.000
_cell.length_b   1.000
_cell.length_c   1.000
_cell.angle_alpha   90.00
_cell.angle_beta   90.00
_cell.angle_gamma   90.00
#
_symmetry.space_group_name_H-M   'P 1'
#
loop_
_entity.id
_entity.type
_entity.pdbx_description
1 polymer ?
#
loop_
_entity_poly.entity_id
_entity_poly.type
_entity_poly.pdbx_seq_one_letter_code
_entity_poly.pdbx_strand_id
1 'polypeptide(L)'
;MSRISARTLAIALAGATAASLAVVPAATANPAGTAPVINEIYGGGGNSGSLFSNDFIELYNPTSGDISLDGWSVTYYAANGNSGGTTNLTGNIPANGYYLIQQRAGSNNTGALPTPDATGNLAMGASQGSVALTDNSGLTADLVGFGGTSMFEGTAAAPEASNKLSVQRKEVGVDSDNNSADFETGAPTPTSSGGSAPVDPGEPETPVNPGETVSIAQIQGTGLATPLEGQTVTTEGIVTAVYAEGGFNGYYIQTPGSGTAPKVAGDASDGIFVYMGSNGSYPELGASVTVTGKATEHYEMTQLGNSSFTVSDTAFEPVTPLELDTVPTGDDIREAYEGMLLKPTGAHTVTNNYATNTFGEIALAPGNEPLYQATQMVAPGAEAIAYEAENVAKQITLDDGRSGNYTRGDSSTPMAWLVQDGGETIKSIRTGDQVEFQAPVIFDYRYDLWKFQPTTPVTGNTASSDLPITWDDTRAAELASIDDVAGEFHIASFNVLNYFTSLGEDEPGCSAYRDINNTPVTANNCNVRGAYTEEALEDQQSKIVEAINRLDVDVLGLEEIENTATVTGDVSRRDDALNTLVAALNEAVGSDRWAAVESPEQLGTDEDYIRVAFIYDQTTVKPVGESRIFDDAAFTGTARQPLAQEFQPLNDGEKSFVGVVNHFKSKGSVTRGDADTGDGQGNNANVRVAQAQALIDHLENQDDWASKPIFILGDTNSYAKETAMTTLYGAGYTNIATEFDAGYSYQFSGRIGTLDHALGNEAAMKHVVDAEVWDINADEAIAFEYSRRLNNTSDVFENNVFRSSDHDPIKVGFNLSETTEPTDPEETTDPTTPAEPTDPAEPTDPAEPTDPAEPTDPAEPTDPAEPTDPAEPTDPAEPTDPAEPTDPAEPTDPEETKKPENPKNPGSSNGSSQYATIAAIIAAILGAIALAFQFFPFKF
;
A
#
# COMPACT_ATOMS: atom_id res chain seq x y z
N MET A 1 9.01 -77.12 -20.94
CA MET A 1 8.66 -78.25 -21.82
C MET A 1 7.37 -77.91 -22.56
N SER A 2 7.37 -78.13 -23.88
CA SER A 2 6.23 -78.34 -24.80
C SER A 2 5.04 -77.36 -24.82
N ARG A 3 4.92 -76.49 -25.84
CA ARG A 3 4.19 -76.64 -27.14
C ARG A 3 2.68 -76.31 -27.05
N ILE A 4 2.25 -75.14 -27.55
CA ILE A 4 1.67 -74.86 -28.89
C ILE A 4 0.25 -75.42 -29.09
N SER A 5 -0.73 -74.52 -29.30
CA SER A 5 -1.68 -74.55 -30.43
C SER A 5 -2.53 -73.27 -30.44
N ALA A 6 -2.86 -72.79 -31.64
CA ALA A 6 -3.47 -71.50 -31.94
C ALA A 6 -4.94 -71.61 -32.38
N ARG A 7 -5.60 -70.43 -32.41
CA ARG A 7 -6.75 -69.98 -33.23
C ARG A 7 -8.19 -70.08 -32.66
N THR A 8 -8.69 -68.88 -32.30
CA THR A 8 -9.86 -68.15 -32.83
C THR A 8 -11.23 -68.86 -32.92
N LEU A 9 -12.26 -68.34 -32.20
CA LEU A 9 -13.38 -67.55 -32.76
C LEU A 9 -14.54 -67.31 -31.75
N ALA A 10 -14.80 -66.02 -31.49
CA ALA A 10 -16.06 -65.28 -31.26
C ALA A 10 -17.06 -65.54 -30.09
N ILE A 11 -17.61 -64.38 -29.70
CA ILE A 11 -18.88 -64.03 -29.04
C ILE A 11 -18.81 -63.73 -27.53
N ALA A 12 -19.29 -62.53 -27.22
CA ALA A 12 -19.30 -61.79 -25.97
C ALA A 12 -20.01 -62.47 -24.81
N LEU A 13 -19.54 -62.20 -23.59
CA LEU A 13 -20.39 -61.77 -22.47
C LEU A 13 -19.53 -61.10 -21.40
N ALA A 14 -19.91 -59.87 -21.05
CA ALA A 14 -19.40 -59.11 -19.93
C ALA A 14 -19.78 -59.79 -18.60
N GLY A 15 -18.81 -59.91 -17.69
CA GLY A 15 -19.00 -60.34 -16.31
C GLY A 15 -18.83 -59.14 -15.37
N ALA A 16 -19.89 -58.84 -14.64
CA ALA A 16 -20.07 -57.68 -13.78
C ALA A 16 -19.19 -57.70 -12.52
N THR A 17 -18.59 -56.55 -12.20
CA THR A 17 -18.33 -56.12 -10.83
C THR A 17 -19.39 -55.08 -10.47
N ALA A 18 -20.19 -55.41 -9.46
CA ALA A 18 -21.32 -54.63 -8.99
C ALA A 18 -20.85 -53.28 -8.42
N ALA A 19 -21.01 -52.21 -9.19
CA ALA A 19 -21.22 -50.89 -8.63
C ALA A 19 -22.64 -50.89 -8.04
N SER A 20 -22.74 -50.71 -6.73
CA SER A 20 -23.98 -50.31 -6.09
C SER A 20 -24.39 -48.96 -6.70
N LEU A 21 -25.29 -49.00 -7.69
CA LEU A 21 -26.08 -47.84 -8.07
C LEU A 21 -26.83 -47.41 -6.81
N ALA A 22 -26.40 -46.32 -6.19
CA ALA A 22 -27.27 -45.54 -5.33
C ALA A 22 -28.42 -45.09 -6.24
N VAL A 23 -29.57 -45.76 -6.13
CA VAL A 23 -30.83 -45.25 -6.64
C VAL A 23 -31.07 -43.99 -5.82
N VAL A 24 -30.78 -42.82 -6.40
CA VAL A 24 -31.28 -41.55 -5.88
C VAL A 24 -32.80 -41.73 -5.85
N PRO A 25 -33.47 -41.60 -4.68
CA PRO A 25 -34.92 -41.59 -4.64
C PRO A 25 -35.40 -40.56 -5.67
N ALA A 26 -36.40 -40.92 -6.48
CA ALA A 26 -37.07 -39.93 -7.32
C ALA A 26 -37.55 -38.81 -6.39
N ALA A 27 -37.03 -37.60 -6.56
CA ALA A 27 -37.60 -36.42 -5.93
C ALA A 27 -39.08 -36.41 -6.30
N THR A 28 -39.94 -36.24 -5.30
CA THR A 28 -41.35 -36.03 -5.55
C THR A 28 -41.55 -34.54 -5.55
N ALA A 29 -41.90 -33.98 -6.70
CA ALA A 29 -42.40 -32.62 -6.75
C ALA A 29 -43.46 -32.37 -5.68
N ASN A 30 -43.60 -31.10 -5.34
CA ASN A 30 -44.66 -30.59 -4.49
C ASN A 30 -45.74 -29.85 -5.31
N PRO A 31 -46.39 -30.47 -6.31
CA PRO A 31 -47.45 -29.83 -7.08
C PRO A 31 -48.71 -29.59 -6.22
N ALA A 32 -48.77 -30.18 -5.03
CA ALA A 32 -49.80 -29.95 -4.04
C ALA A 32 -49.58 -28.67 -3.22
N GLY A 33 -48.40 -28.03 -3.30
CA GLY A 33 -48.08 -26.81 -2.56
C GLY A 33 -48.07 -27.01 -1.03
N THR A 34 -47.61 -28.17 -0.57
CA THR A 34 -47.68 -28.62 0.84
C THR A 34 -46.39 -28.51 1.65
N ALA A 35 -45.25 -28.22 1.00
CA ALA A 35 -43.93 -28.05 1.60
C ALA A 35 -43.21 -26.81 1.01
N PRO A 36 -42.11 -26.31 1.62
CA PRO A 36 -41.26 -25.30 1.01
C PRO A 36 -40.63 -25.83 -0.28
N VAL A 37 -40.40 -24.92 -1.23
CA VAL A 37 -39.79 -25.19 -2.53
C VAL A 37 -38.62 -24.23 -2.77
N ILE A 38 -37.64 -24.61 -3.58
CA ILE A 38 -36.52 -23.75 -3.99
C ILE A 38 -37.04 -22.66 -4.92
N ASN A 39 -36.85 -21.39 -4.59
CA ASN A 39 -37.32 -20.28 -5.42
C ASN A 39 -36.22 -19.72 -6.33
N GLU A 40 -35.00 -19.61 -5.82
CA GLU A 40 -33.88 -19.02 -6.57
C GLU A 40 -32.54 -19.66 -6.20
N ILE A 41 -31.65 -19.82 -7.19
CA ILE A 41 -30.27 -20.29 -7.00
C ILE A 41 -29.30 -19.35 -7.72
N TYR A 42 -28.31 -18.84 -6.99
CA TYR A 42 -27.22 -18.04 -7.53
C TYR A 42 -25.86 -18.56 -7.08
N GLY A 43 -25.07 -19.06 -8.03
CA GLY A 43 -23.70 -19.56 -7.80
C GLY A 43 -22.60 -18.64 -8.33
N GLY A 44 -22.94 -17.38 -8.61
CA GLY A 44 -22.03 -16.39 -9.18
C GLY A 44 -21.25 -15.57 -8.14
N GLY A 45 -21.47 -15.81 -6.84
CA GLY A 45 -21.05 -14.95 -5.75
C GLY A 45 -19.57 -14.60 -5.78
N GLY A 46 -19.26 -13.30 -5.82
CA GLY A 46 -17.88 -12.79 -5.79
C GLY A 46 -17.00 -13.24 -6.97
N ASN A 47 -17.59 -13.77 -8.05
CA ASN A 47 -16.90 -13.96 -9.33
C ASN A 47 -16.84 -12.63 -10.11
N SER A 48 -15.98 -12.54 -11.11
CA SER A 48 -15.92 -11.35 -11.99
C SER A 48 -17.26 -11.10 -12.68
N GLY A 49 -17.79 -9.88 -12.51
CA GLY A 49 -19.10 -9.46 -13.02
C GLY A 49 -20.31 -9.95 -12.20
N SER A 50 -20.12 -10.41 -10.96
CA SER A 50 -21.22 -10.79 -10.06
C SER A 50 -21.95 -9.58 -9.48
N LEU A 51 -23.22 -9.76 -9.08
CA LEU A 51 -24.00 -8.71 -8.41
C LEU A 51 -23.95 -8.80 -6.88
N PHE A 52 -23.54 -9.95 -6.36
CA PHE A 52 -23.40 -10.19 -4.92
C PHE A 52 -22.10 -10.90 -4.63
N SER A 53 -21.50 -10.61 -3.48
CA SER A 53 -20.24 -11.22 -3.01
C SER A 53 -20.40 -12.70 -2.64
N ASN A 54 -21.63 -13.12 -2.31
CA ASN A 54 -21.95 -14.47 -1.85
C ASN A 54 -22.86 -15.22 -2.82
N ASP A 55 -22.60 -16.52 -2.95
CA ASP A 55 -23.58 -17.47 -3.48
C ASP A 55 -24.83 -17.47 -2.58
N PHE A 56 -26.01 -17.80 -3.10
CA PHE A 56 -27.20 -17.99 -2.27
C PHE A 56 -28.20 -18.99 -2.84
N ILE A 57 -29.03 -19.52 -1.94
CA ILE A 57 -30.21 -20.33 -2.24
C ILE A 57 -31.39 -19.67 -1.53
N GLU A 58 -32.50 -19.50 -2.23
CA GLU A 58 -33.73 -18.96 -1.68
C GLU A 58 -34.82 -20.03 -1.68
N LEU A 59 -35.61 -20.10 -0.60
CA LEU A 59 -36.78 -20.96 -0.50
C LEU A 59 -38.06 -20.13 -0.43
N TYR A 60 -39.18 -20.71 -0.87
CA TYR A 60 -40.52 -20.14 -0.75
C TYR A 60 -41.49 -21.13 -0.10
N ASN A 61 -42.38 -20.63 0.77
CA ASN A 61 -43.43 -21.43 1.42
C ASN A 61 -44.79 -21.21 0.74
N PRO A 62 -45.29 -22.16 -0.07
CA PRO A 62 -46.58 -22.04 -0.76
C PRO A 62 -47.81 -22.30 0.14
N THR A 63 -47.62 -22.62 1.43
CA THR A 63 -48.73 -22.95 2.32
C THR A 63 -49.30 -21.72 3.03
N SER A 64 -50.50 -21.87 3.58
CA SER A 64 -51.18 -20.81 4.35
C SER A 64 -50.74 -20.72 5.82
N GLY A 65 -49.66 -21.40 6.21
CA GLY A 65 -49.13 -21.38 7.59
C GLY A 65 -47.60 -21.40 7.59
N ASP A 66 -47.00 -20.98 8.70
CA ASP A 66 -45.54 -21.00 8.83
C ASP A 66 -45.02 -22.45 8.86
N ILE A 67 -43.89 -22.69 8.21
CA ILE A 67 -43.23 -24.00 8.20
C ILE A 67 -41.92 -23.91 8.98
N SER A 68 -41.73 -24.82 9.93
CA SER A 68 -40.44 -24.98 10.61
C SER A 68 -39.47 -25.74 9.72
N LEU A 69 -38.28 -25.18 9.57
CA LEU A 69 -37.14 -25.75 8.84
C LEU A 69 -36.18 -26.52 9.77
N ASP A 70 -36.55 -26.73 11.04
CA ASP A 70 -35.71 -27.49 11.96
C ASP A 70 -35.52 -28.93 11.47
N GLY A 71 -34.25 -29.30 11.24
CA GLY A 71 -33.86 -30.60 10.69
C GLY A 71 -33.88 -30.67 9.16
N TRP A 72 -34.24 -29.60 8.46
CA TRP A 72 -34.13 -29.51 7.00
C TRP A 72 -32.70 -29.16 6.57
N SER A 73 -32.37 -29.42 5.30
CA SER A 73 -31.06 -29.05 4.75
C SER A 73 -31.12 -28.80 3.24
N VAL A 74 -30.18 -28.01 2.73
CA VAL A 74 -29.90 -27.90 1.29
C VAL A 74 -28.55 -28.54 0.98
N THR A 75 -28.49 -29.36 -0.07
CA THR A 75 -27.26 -30.00 -0.55
C THR A 75 -26.98 -29.56 -1.98
N TYR A 76 -25.77 -29.07 -2.23
CA TYR A 76 -25.32 -28.71 -3.58
C TYR A 76 -24.58 -29.88 -4.23
N TYR A 77 -24.78 -30.05 -5.53
CA TYR A 77 -24.06 -31.00 -6.38
C TYR A 77 -23.49 -30.28 -7.60
N ALA A 78 -22.21 -30.49 -7.89
CA ALA A 78 -21.62 -30.03 -9.14
C ALA A 78 -22.25 -30.76 -10.33
N ALA A 79 -22.13 -30.21 -11.56
CA ALA A 79 -22.74 -30.77 -12.77
C ALA A 79 -22.37 -32.25 -13.07
N ASN A 80 -21.25 -32.74 -12.52
CA ASN A 80 -20.84 -34.14 -12.62
C ASN A 80 -21.49 -35.08 -11.57
N GLY A 81 -22.35 -34.55 -10.69
CA GLY A 81 -23.07 -35.29 -9.66
C GLY A 81 -22.33 -35.41 -8.31
N ASN A 82 -21.12 -34.86 -8.17
CA ASN A 82 -20.41 -34.86 -6.90
C ASN A 82 -21.04 -33.84 -5.93
N SER A 83 -21.27 -34.25 -4.68
CA SER A 83 -21.75 -33.33 -3.65
C SER A 83 -20.66 -32.30 -3.31
N GLY A 84 -21.04 -31.01 -3.30
CA GLY A 84 -20.23 -29.90 -2.83
C GLY A 84 -20.47 -29.54 -1.35
N GLY A 85 -21.22 -30.37 -0.63
CA GLY A 85 -21.55 -30.21 0.79
C GLY A 85 -23.03 -29.95 1.06
N THR A 86 -23.37 -29.83 2.35
CA THR A 86 -24.73 -29.61 2.86
C THR A 86 -24.75 -28.44 3.84
N THR A 87 -25.77 -27.58 3.74
CA THR A 87 -26.10 -26.55 4.75
C THR A 87 -27.37 -26.96 5.48
N ASN A 88 -27.30 -27.07 6.81
CA ASN A 88 -28.46 -27.36 7.65
C ASN A 88 -29.26 -26.07 7.89
N LEU A 89 -30.59 -26.19 7.91
CA LEU A 89 -31.52 -25.09 8.11
C LEU A 89 -32.15 -25.15 9.50
N THR A 90 -32.60 -23.99 9.98
CA THR A 90 -33.23 -23.82 11.30
C THR A 90 -34.24 -22.67 11.24
N GLY A 91 -35.17 -22.61 12.19
CA GLY A 91 -36.13 -21.51 12.26
C GLY A 91 -37.36 -21.75 11.38
N ASN A 92 -38.06 -20.67 11.00
CA ASN A 92 -39.35 -20.76 10.32
C ASN A 92 -39.36 -19.94 9.02
N ILE A 93 -40.00 -20.48 7.98
CA ILE A 93 -40.39 -19.74 6.78
C ILE A 93 -41.87 -19.31 6.90
N PRO A 94 -42.21 -18.01 6.87
CA PRO A 94 -43.58 -17.53 7.02
C PRO A 94 -44.52 -18.06 5.93
N ALA A 95 -45.83 -18.11 6.20
CA ALA A 95 -46.84 -18.43 5.19
C ALA A 95 -46.75 -17.50 3.97
N ASN A 96 -46.63 -18.05 2.76
CA ASN A 96 -46.38 -17.28 1.52
C ASN A 96 -45.15 -16.36 1.60
N GLY A 97 -44.16 -16.75 2.40
CA GLY A 97 -42.93 -16.00 2.63
C GLY A 97 -41.68 -16.69 2.07
N TYR A 98 -40.57 -15.98 2.16
CA TYR A 98 -39.25 -16.39 1.65
C TYR A 98 -38.29 -16.75 2.79
N TYR A 99 -37.23 -17.47 2.45
CA TYR A 99 -36.14 -17.81 3.36
C TYR A 99 -34.81 -17.80 2.58
N LEU A 100 -33.92 -16.86 2.90
CA LEU A 100 -32.66 -16.63 2.20
C LEU A 100 -31.50 -17.33 2.91
N ILE A 101 -30.76 -18.16 2.16
CA ILE A 101 -29.61 -18.91 2.66
C ILE A 101 -28.36 -18.39 1.96
N GLN A 102 -27.57 -17.58 2.67
CA GLN A 102 -26.25 -17.15 2.21
C GLN A 102 -25.31 -18.35 2.13
N GLN A 103 -24.49 -18.42 1.09
CA GLN A 103 -23.46 -19.45 0.89
C GLN A 103 -22.07 -18.80 0.76
N ARG A 104 -21.09 -19.50 0.20
CA ARG A 104 -19.69 -19.06 0.19
C ARG A 104 -19.52 -17.73 -0.56
N ALA A 105 -18.65 -16.88 -0.02
CA ALA A 105 -18.20 -15.68 -0.71
C ALA A 105 -17.12 -16.02 -1.76
N GLY A 106 -17.21 -15.37 -2.93
CA GLY A 106 -16.13 -15.37 -3.92
C GLY A 106 -14.99 -14.42 -3.53
N SER A 107 -14.08 -14.18 -4.47
CA SER A 107 -12.89 -13.36 -4.23
C SER A 107 -13.13 -11.86 -4.38
N ASN A 108 -14.19 -11.46 -5.08
CA ASN A 108 -14.53 -10.05 -5.31
C ASN A 108 -15.65 -9.61 -4.36
N ASN A 109 -15.58 -8.37 -3.87
CA ASN A 109 -16.63 -7.78 -3.03
C ASN A 109 -17.62 -6.97 -3.89
N THR A 110 -18.57 -7.64 -4.52
CA THR A 110 -19.45 -7.09 -5.57
C THR A 110 -20.84 -6.65 -5.12
N GLY A 111 -21.23 -6.92 -3.86
CA GLY A 111 -22.49 -6.47 -3.28
C GLY A 111 -22.96 -7.34 -2.11
N ALA A 112 -23.52 -6.74 -1.06
CA ALA A 112 -24.04 -7.50 0.08
C ALA A 112 -25.42 -8.10 -0.21
N LEU A 113 -25.66 -9.33 0.25
CA LEU A 113 -27.02 -9.88 0.30
C LEU A 113 -27.85 -9.11 1.34
N PRO A 114 -29.19 -9.06 1.19
CA PRO A 114 -30.07 -8.76 2.32
C PRO A 114 -29.73 -9.67 3.50
N THR A 115 -29.99 -9.22 4.73
CA THR A 115 -29.73 -10.01 5.93
C THR A 115 -30.32 -11.42 5.77
N PRO A 116 -29.47 -12.47 5.70
CA PRO A 116 -29.92 -13.81 5.37
C PRO A 116 -30.58 -14.47 6.59
N ASP A 117 -31.49 -15.40 6.33
CA ASP A 117 -32.15 -16.19 7.36
C ASP A 117 -31.28 -17.36 7.86
N ALA A 118 -30.35 -17.81 7.02
CA ALA A 118 -29.30 -18.78 7.35
C ALA A 118 -27.99 -18.49 6.61
N THR A 119 -26.89 -19.00 7.15
CA THR A 119 -25.56 -18.94 6.51
C THR A 119 -24.96 -20.33 6.38
N GLY A 120 -24.51 -20.65 5.18
CA GLY A 120 -23.73 -21.81 4.82
C GLY A 120 -22.40 -21.42 4.15
N ASN A 121 -21.68 -22.40 3.63
CA ASN A 121 -20.37 -22.22 3.00
C ASN A 121 -20.20 -23.09 1.74
N LEU A 122 -21.30 -23.38 1.04
CA LEU A 122 -21.25 -24.16 -0.20
C LEU A 122 -20.64 -23.32 -1.32
N ALA A 123 -19.62 -23.85 -1.98
CA ALA A 123 -19.08 -23.28 -3.21
C ALA A 123 -19.90 -23.78 -4.40
N MET A 124 -20.77 -22.94 -4.94
CA MET A 124 -21.68 -23.31 -6.02
C MET A 124 -21.11 -22.95 -7.39
N GLY A 125 -21.59 -23.63 -8.43
CA GLY A 125 -21.18 -23.38 -9.81
C GLY A 125 -22.04 -22.27 -10.41
N ALA A 126 -21.41 -21.26 -11.00
CA ALA A 126 -22.11 -20.10 -11.56
C ALA A 126 -23.01 -20.42 -12.75
N SER A 127 -22.64 -21.40 -13.59
CA SER A 127 -23.41 -21.72 -14.81
C SER A 127 -24.16 -23.04 -14.77
N GLN A 128 -23.74 -23.99 -13.93
CA GLN A 128 -24.31 -25.33 -13.90
C GLN A 128 -24.11 -26.02 -12.56
N GLY A 129 -25.10 -26.81 -12.14
CA GLY A 129 -25.11 -27.55 -10.88
C GLY A 129 -26.51 -28.00 -10.50
N SER A 130 -26.66 -28.55 -9.29
CA SER A 130 -27.96 -28.94 -8.74
C SER A 130 -28.04 -28.65 -7.25
N VAL A 131 -29.22 -28.29 -6.76
CA VAL A 131 -29.51 -28.09 -5.33
C VAL A 131 -30.69 -28.97 -4.95
N ALA A 132 -30.53 -29.78 -3.90
CA ALA A 132 -31.58 -30.60 -3.32
C ALA A 132 -31.98 -30.06 -1.94
N LEU A 133 -33.27 -29.77 -1.76
CA LEU A 133 -33.88 -29.48 -0.47
C LEU A 133 -34.33 -30.80 0.18
N THR A 134 -33.88 -31.08 1.40
CA THR A 134 -34.19 -32.30 2.13
C THR A 134 -34.94 -31.97 3.41
N ASP A 135 -36.06 -32.66 3.64
CA ASP A 135 -36.89 -32.48 4.83
C ASP A 135 -36.30 -33.14 6.09
N ASN A 136 -36.94 -32.90 7.23
CA ASN A 136 -36.51 -33.45 8.53
C ASN A 136 -36.62 -34.98 8.66
N SER A 137 -37.23 -35.66 7.68
CA SER A 137 -37.28 -37.12 7.60
C SER A 137 -36.17 -37.70 6.73
N GLY A 138 -35.36 -36.84 6.09
CA GLY A 138 -34.28 -37.21 5.18
C GLY A 138 -34.75 -37.47 3.75
N LEU A 139 -35.95 -37.03 3.38
CA LEU A 139 -36.48 -37.15 2.01
C LEU A 139 -36.26 -35.85 1.23
N THR A 140 -35.90 -35.97 -0.04
CA THR A 140 -35.78 -34.81 -0.94
C THR A 140 -37.17 -34.24 -1.23
N ALA A 141 -37.40 -33.02 -0.77
CA ALA A 141 -38.64 -32.27 -0.91
C ALA A 141 -38.70 -31.46 -2.21
N ASP A 142 -37.56 -31.03 -2.75
CA ASP A 142 -37.42 -30.32 -4.03
C ASP A 142 -35.98 -30.52 -4.57
N LEU A 143 -35.82 -30.66 -5.89
CA LEU A 143 -34.53 -30.77 -6.57
C LEU A 143 -34.50 -29.88 -7.82
N VAL A 144 -33.60 -28.90 -7.82
CA VAL A 144 -33.40 -28.02 -8.98
C VAL A 144 -32.02 -28.24 -9.57
N GLY A 145 -31.98 -28.76 -10.80
CA GLY A 145 -30.78 -28.80 -11.62
C GLY A 145 -30.80 -27.75 -12.73
N PHE A 146 -29.65 -27.13 -13.00
CA PHE A 146 -29.50 -26.08 -14.02
C PHE A 146 -28.26 -26.27 -14.90
N GLY A 147 -28.33 -25.74 -16.11
CA GLY A 147 -27.25 -25.87 -17.10
C GLY A 147 -27.02 -27.33 -17.51
N GLY A 148 -25.75 -27.76 -17.57
CA GLY A 148 -25.33 -29.06 -18.09
C GLY A 148 -25.45 -30.26 -17.14
N THR A 149 -26.14 -30.13 -16.00
CA THR A 149 -26.26 -31.22 -15.00
C THR A 149 -27.14 -32.37 -15.49
N SER A 150 -26.90 -33.57 -14.96
CA SER A 150 -27.79 -34.75 -15.16
C SER A 150 -28.72 -35.03 -13.97
N MET A 151 -28.63 -34.21 -12.91
CA MET A 151 -29.43 -34.32 -11.69
C MET A 151 -30.45 -33.16 -11.66
N PHE A 152 -31.66 -33.41 -12.16
CA PHE A 152 -32.75 -32.43 -12.27
C PHE A 152 -34.10 -33.16 -12.24
N GLU A 153 -35.18 -32.42 -11.98
CA GLU A 153 -36.56 -32.92 -12.08
C GLU A 153 -37.11 -32.81 -13.50
N GLY A 154 -37.91 -33.81 -13.89
CA GLY A 154 -38.61 -33.83 -15.16
C GLY A 154 -37.75 -34.18 -16.37
N THR A 155 -38.01 -33.50 -17.50
CA THR A 155 -37.44 -33.88 -18.81
C THR A 155 -36.17 -33.12 -19.19
N ALA A 156 -35.88 -31.99 -18.54
CA ALA A 156 -34.68 -31.18 -18.76
C ALA A 156 -34.40 -30.27 -17.55
N ALA A 157 -33.13 -29.93 -17.36
CA ALA A 157 -32.66 -28.94 -16.39
C ALA A 157 -33.20 -27.53 -16.69
N ALA A 158 -33.18 -26.67 -15.68
CA ALA A 158 -33.37 -25.23 -15.84
C ALA A 158 -32.28 -24.60 -16.74
N PRO A 159 -32.55 -23.43 -17.35
CA PRO A 159 -31.57 -22.75 -18.22
C PRO A 159 -30.22 -22.49 -17.54
N GLU A 160 -29.17 -22.32 -18.35
CA GLU A 160 -27.82 -22.05 -17.86
C GLU A 160 -27.72 -20.65 -17.22
N ALA A 161 -27.21 -20.60 -15.99
CA ALA A 161 -26.96 -19.38 -15.24
C ALA A 161 -25.61 -18.74 -15.59
N SER A 162 -25.24 -17.65 -14.94
CA SER A 162 -23.91 -17.04 -15.10
C SER A 162 -23.50 -16.27 -13.85
N ASN A 163 -22.32 -15.64 -13.87
CA ASN A 163 -21.96 -14.70 -12.81
C ASN A 163 -22.99 -13.55 -12.68
N LYS A 164 -23.72 -13.18 -13.74
CA LYS A 164 -24.74 -12.11 -13.71
C LYS A 164 -26.18 -12.60 -13.55
N LEU A 165 -26.43 -13.91 -13.70
CA LEU A 165 -27.79 -14.45 -13.80
C LEU A 165 -27.97 -15.59 -12.79
N SER A 166 -29.05 -15.55 -12.03
CA SER A 166 -29.52 -16.65 -11.20
C SER A 166 -30.57 -17.50 -11.93
N VAL A 167 -30.88 -18.66 -11.37
CA VAL A 167 -32.00 -19.53 -11.79
C VAL A 167 -33.19 -19.22 -10.89
N GLN A 168 -34.27 -18.68 -11.47
CA GLN A 168 -35.44 -18.16 -10.76
C GLN A 168 -36.71 -18.92 -11.16
N ARG A 169 -37.57 -19.20 -10.19
CA ARG A 169 -38.87 -19.84 -10.45
C ARG A 169 -39.80 -18.84 -11.16
N LYS A 170 -40.38 -19.25 -12.30
CA LYS A 170 -41.24 -18.42 -13.16
C LYS A 170 -42.53 -17.98 -12.49
N GLU A 171 -43.15 -18.90 -11.75
CA GLU A 171 -44.39 -18.65 -11.00
C GLU A 171 -44.17 -19.07 -9.55
N VAL A 172 -44.23 -18.08 -8.66
CA VAL A 172 -43.91 -18.24 -7.24
C VAL A 172 -44.71 -19.40 -6.62
N GLY A 173 -44.00 -20.35 -6.01
CA GLY A 173 -44.59 -21.51 -5.33
C GLY A 173 -45.14 -22.61 -6.24
N VAL A 174 -45.03 -22.48 -7.58
CA VAL A 174 -45.47 -23.52 -8.53
C VAL A 174 -44.32 -24.47 -8.84
N ASP A 175 -44.51 -25.74 -8.50
CA ASP A 175 -43.59 -26.85 -8.77
C ASP A 175 -44.33 -27.93 -9.56
N SER A 176 -43.94 -28.14 -10.82
CA SER A 176 -44.57 -29.08 -11.74
C SER A 176 -43.79 -30.39 -11.92
N ASP A 177 -42.75 -30.63 -11.11
CA ASP A 177 -41.79 -31.74 -11.29
C ASP A 177 -40.96 -31.60 -12.58
N ASN A 178 -40.74 -30.38 -13.06
CA ASN A 178 -40.01 -30.14 -14.29
C ASN A 178 -39.25 -28.82 -14.26
N ASN A 179 -37.95 -28.88 -13.93
CA ASN A 179 -37.14 -27.68 -13.76
C ASN A 179 -37.13 -26.77 -15.01
N SER A 180 -37.11 -27.34 -16.22
CA SER A 180 -37.18 -26.55 -17.46
C SER A 180 -38.53 -25.82 -17.67
N ALA A 181 -39.61 -26.35 -17.11
CA ALA A 181 -40.92 -25.71 -17.13
C ALA A 181 -41.01 -24.62 -16.05
N ASP A 182 -40.47 -24.88 -14.87
CA ASP A 182 -40.69 -24.07 -13.67
C ASP A 182 -39.69 -22.92 -13.50
N PHE A 183 -38.52 -22.98 -14.15
CA PHE A 183 -37.45 -21.99 -13.97
C PHE A 183 -37.04 -21.25 -15.25
N GLU A 184 -36.59 -20.02 -15.08
CA GLU A 184 -35.91 -19.16 -16.05
C GLU A 184 -34.65 -18.54 -15.45
N THR A 185 -33.91 -17.74 -16.22
CA THR A 185 -32.74 -17.01 -15.72
C THR A 185 -32.97 -15.50 -15.75
N GLY A 186 -32.51 -14.82 -14.71
CA GLY A 186 -32.69 -13.38 -14.51
C GLY A 186 -31.60 -12.81 -13.60
N ALA A 187 -31.54 -11.48 -13.45
CA ALA A 187 -30.64 -10.85 -12.49
C ALA A 187 -31.05 -11.26 -11.07
N PRO A 188 -30.11 -11.64 -10.18
CA PRO A 188 -30.45 -12.20 -8.88
C PRO A 188 -31.31 -11.27 -8.00
N THR A 189 -32.36 -11.83 -7.39
CA THR A 189 -33.38 -11.12 -6.60
C THR A 189 -33.54 -11.68 -5.18
N PRO A 190 -32.46 -11.76 -4.38
CA PRO A 190 -32.52 -12.38 -3.06
C PRO A 190 -33.52 -11.68 -2.14
N THR A 191 -34.39 -12.48 -1.51
CA THR A 191 -35.46 -12.04 -0.62
C THR A 191 -35.44 -12.88 0.66
N SER A 192 -35.22 -12.23 1.80
CA SER A 192 -35.28 -12.87 3.13
C SER A 192 -36.67 -12.79 3.75
N SER A 193 -36.88 -13.50 4.87
CA SER A 193 -38.15 -13.48 5.61
C SER A 193 -38.57 -12.08 6.12
N GLY A 194 -37.62 -11.13 6.19
CA GLY A 194 -37.84 -9.72 6.57
C GLY A 194 -38.44 -8.82 5.47
N GLY A 195 -38.69 -9.34 4.27
CA GLY A 195 -39.48 -8.67 3.23
C GLY A 195 -38.83 -7.44 2.57
N SER A 196 -37.52 -7.25 2.70
CA SER A 196 -36.80 -6.17 2.04
C SER A 196 -36.16 -6.71 0.75
N ALA A 197 -36.85 -6.58 -0.39
CA ALA A 197 -36.15 -6.65 -1.67
C ALA A 197 -35.21 -5.43 -1.78
N PRO A 198 -34.01 -5.56 -2.36
CA PRO A 198 -33.22 -4.40 -2.76
C PRO A 198 -34.06 -3.47 -3.64
N VAL A 199 -33.83 -2.17 -3.49
CA VAL A 199 -34.42 -1.15 -4.35
C VAL A 199 -34.02 -1.45 -5.79
N ASP A 200 -35.00 -1.53 -6.67
CA ASP A 200 -34.89 -1.69 -8.13
C ASP A 200 -33.68 -0.90 -8.68
N PRO A 201 -32.61 -1.56 -9.16
CA PRO A 201 -31.68 -0.89 -10.06
C PRO A 201 -32.51 -0.58 -11.30
N GLY A 202 -32.82 0.71 -11.49
CA GLY A 202 -33.93 1.18 -12.33
C GLY A 202 -34.08 0.44 -13.66
N GLU A 203 -35.33 0.28 -14.09
CA GLU A 203 -35.74 -0.28 -15.38
C GLU A 203 -34.61 -0.21 -16.41
N PRO A 204 -34.19 -1.33 -17.04
CA PRO A 204 -33.25 -1.25 -18.15
C PRO A 204 -33.84 -0.28 -19.17
N GLU A 205 -33.24 0.90 -19.28
CA GLU A 205 -33.65 1.84 -20.29
C GLU A 205 -33.59 1.12 -21.63
N THR A 206 -34.65 1.32 -22.39
CA THR A 206 -34.86 0.78 -23.73
C THR A 206 -33.53 0.68 -24.49
N PRO A 207 -33.23 -0.46 -25.16
CA PRO A 207 -32.02 -0.60 -25.96
C PRO A 207 -31.83 0.65 -26.81
N VAL A 208 -30.72 1.36 -26.60
CA VAL A 208 -30.41 2.54 -27.41
C VAL A 208 -30.35 2.04 -28.86
N ASN A 209 -31.16 2.64 -29.74
CA ASN A 209 -31.10 2.23 -31.14
C ASN A 209 -29.68 2.51 -31.66
N PRO A 210 -29.04 1.59 -32.40
CA PRO A 210 -27.72 1.85 -32.96
C PRO A 210 -27.71 3.16 -33.75
N GLY A 211 -27.02 4.18 -33.24
CA GLY A 211 -26.92 5.53 -33.83
C GLY A 211 -27.73 6.64 -33.15
N GLU A 212 -28.36 6.40 -31.99
CA GLU A 212 -28.91 7.49 -31.16
C GLU A 212 -27.80 8.15 -30.33
N THR A 213 -27.76 9.49 -30.37
CA THR A 213 -26.78 10.28 -29.61
C THR A 213 -27.18 10.31 -28.13
N VAL A 214 -26.31 9.81 -27.26
CA VAL A 214 -26.44 9.87 -25.79
C VAL A 214 -25.45 10.88 -25.22
N SER A 215 -25.79 11.54 -24.11
CA SER A 215 -24.86 12.47 -23.46
C SER A 215 -23.77 11.71 -22.69
N ILE A 216 -22.61 12.33 -22.49
CA ILE A 216 -21.52 11.75 -21.69
C ILE A 216 -22.01 11.40 -20.27
N ALA A 217 -22.78 12.27 -19.64
CA ALA A 217 -23.41 12.01 -18.34
C ALA A 217 -24.30 10.75 -18.29
N GLN A 218 -24.95 10.38 -19.41
CA GLN A 218 -25.74 9.14 -19.47
C GLN A 218 -24.85 7.91 -19.64
N ILE A 219 -23.70 8.06 -20.32
CA ILE A 219 -22.71 7.00 -20.44
C ILE A 219 -22.02 6.77 -19.10
N GLN A 220 -21.63 7.84 -18.41
CA GLN A 220 -21.02 7.76 -17.09
C GLN A 220 -22.01 7.19 -16.06
N GLY A 221 -23.22 7.76 -15.99
CA GLY A 221 -24.16 7.44 -14.92
C GLY A 221 -23.74 8.09 -13.60
N THR A 222 -24.38 7.69 -12.50
CA THR A 222 -24.22 8.31 -11.17
C THR A 222 -23.58 7.39 -10.13
N GLY A 223 -23.18 6.19 -10.55
CA GLY A 223 -22.47 5.21 -9.72
C GLY A 223 -21.14 4.85 -10.37
N LEU A 224 -20.38 3.97 -9.71
CA LEU A 224 -19.01 3.56 -10.07
C LEU A 224 -18.88 2.72 -11.36
N ALA A 225 -19.94 2.62 -12.16
CA ALA A 225 -19.92 1.84 -13.38
C ALA A 225 -20.96 2.36 -14.37
N THR A 226 -20.60 2.31 -15.65
CA THR A 226 -21.49 2.74 -16.73
C THR A 226 -22.81 1.95 -16.73
N PRO A 227 -23.98 2.62 -16.77
CA PRO A 227 -25.27 1.95 -16.96
C PRO A 227 -25.44 1.39 -18.38
N LEU A 228 -24.53 1.72 -19.30
CA LEU A 228 -24.56 1.32 -20.70
C LEU A 228 -23.53 0.23 -21.02
N GLU A 229 -23.07 -0.53 -20.03
CA GLU A 229 -22.03 -1.56 -20.17
C GLU A 229 -22.31 -2.48 -21.36
N GLY A 230 -21.33 -2.56 -22.25
CA GLY A 230 -21.39 -3.42 -23.42
C GLY A 230 -22.11 -2.82 -24.63
N GLN A 231 -22.82 -1.71 -24.47
CA GLN A 231 -23.61 -1.09 -25.53
C GLN A 231 -22.73 -0.20 -26.43
N THR A 232 -23.07 -0.13 -27.72
CA THR A 232 -22.45 0.82 -28.65
C THR A 232 -23.25 2.11 -28.67
N VAL A 233 -22.59 3.21 -28.32
CA VAL A 233 -23.19 4.52 -28.15
C VAL A 233 -22.52 5.55 -29.08
N THR A 234 -23.26 6.59 -29.44
CA THR A 234 -22.72 7.77 -30.13
C THR A 234 -22.84 8.97 -29.18
N THR A 235 -21.79 9.77 -29.04
CA THR A 235 -21.81 10.98 -28.20
C THR A 235 -21.02 12.11 -28.83
N GLU A 236 -21.20 13.33 -28.34
CA GLU A 236 -20.54 14.54 -28.82
C GLU A 236 -19.77 15.22 -27.69
N GLY A 237 -18.58 15.75 -27.99
CA GLY A 237 -17.75 16.39 -26.99
C GLY A 237 -16.65 17.26 -27.58
N ILE A 238 -16.02 18.05 -26.71
CA ILE A 238 -14.78 18.78 -26.97
C ILE A 238 -13.62 17.93 -26.46
N VAL A 239 -12.56 17.76 -27.27
CA VAL A 239 -11.35 17.06 -26.87
C VAL A 239 -10.59 17.86 -25.82
N THR A 240 -10.40 17.30 -24.63
CA THR A 240 -9.77 17.97 -23.47
C THR A 240 -8.39 17.44 -23.12
N ALA A 241 -8.00 16.25 -23.61
CA ALA A 241 -6.65 15.72 -23.50
C ALA A 241 -6.37 14.68 -24.59
N VAL A 242 -5.11 14.49 -25.01
CA VAL A 242 -4.71 13.54 -26.07
C VAL A 242 -3.44 12.80 -25.67
N TYR A 243 -3.50 11.46 -25.63
CA TYR A 243 -2.38 10.57 -25.32
C TYR A 243 -2.06 9.67 -26.51
N ALA A 244 -1.46 10.27 -27.53
CA ALA A 244 -1.07 9.59 -28.76
C ALA A 244 0.17 8.68 -28.60
N GLU A 245 0.91 8.86 -27.52
CA GLU A 245 2.10 8.09 -27.14
C GLU A 245 2.03 7.70 -25.65
N GLY A 246 3.04 6.99 -25.15
CA GLY A 246 3.15 6.66 -23.72
C GLY A 246 2.29 5.49 -23.24
N GLY A 247 1.36 4.98 -24.06
CA GLY A 247 0.68 3.69 -23.82
C GLY A 247 -0.79 3.77 -23.45
N PHE A 248 -1.33 4.95 -23.14
CA PHE A 248 -2.79 5.11 -22.94
C PHE A 248 -3.58 4.99 -24.24
N ASN A 249 -3.01 5.40 -25.38
CA ASN A 249 -3.58 5.20 -26.71
C ASN A 249 -5.03 5.70 -26.85
N GLY A 250 -5.32 6.91 -26.34
CA GLY A 250 -6.65 7.49 -26.35
C GLY A 250 -6.66 8.99 -26.08
N TYR A 251 -7.84 9.55 -25.88
CA TYR A 251 -8.04 10.97 -25.61
C TYR A 251 -9.29 11.16 -24.74
N TYR A 252 -9.38 12.26 -24.00
CA TYR A 252 -10.60 12.63 -23.28
C TYR A 252 -11.46 13.55 -24.12
N ILE A 253 -12.77 13.36 -24.01
CA ILE A 253 -13.76 14.36 -24.44
C ILE A 253 -14.61 14.76 -23.25
N GLN A 254 -15.11 16.00 -23.29
CA GLN A 254 -16.02 16.51 -22.28
C GLN A 254 -17.21 17.24 -22.93
N THR A 255 -18.35 17.21 -22.24
CA THR A 255 -19.62 17.78 -22.70
C THR A 255 -19.45 19.28 -23.04
N PRO A 256 -19.87 19.75 -24.23
CA PRO A 256 -19.73 21.15 -24.62
C PRO A 256 -20.39 22.11 -23.63
N GLY A 257 -19.73 23.23 -23.30
CA GLY A 257 -20.24 24.24 -22.36
C GLY A 257 -20.25 23.84 -20.88
N SER A 258 -19.74 22.65 -20.52
CA SER A 258 -19.65 22.18 -19.13
C SER A 258 -18.43 22.75 -18.37
N GLY A 259 -18.31 22.38 -17.09
CA GLY A 259 -17.22 22.81 -16.20
C GLY A 259 -17.44 24.17 -15.55
N THR A 260 -18.69 24.66 -15.51
CA THR A 260 -19.04 25.97 -14.95
C THR A 260 -19.44 25.94 -13.47
N ALA A 261 -19.59 24.75 -12.88
CA ALA A 261 -19.97 24.59 -11.47
C ALA A 261 -19.40 23.27 -10.90
N PRO A 262 -19.06 23.24 -9.59
CA PRO A 262 -18.71 22.01 -8.89
C PRO A 262 -19.83 20.97 -8.92
N LYS A 263 -19.43 19.70 -8.90
CA LYS A 263 -20.32 18.53 -8.80
C LYS A 263 -20.64 18.21 -7.35
N VAL A 264 -21.76 17.52 -7.13
CA VAL A 264 -22.15 16.93 -5.84
C VAL A 264 -22.32 15.42 -5.96
N ALA A 265 -22.29 14.69 -4.84
CA ALA A 265 -22.44 13.25 -4.84
C ALA A 265 -23.78 12.84 -5.48
N GLY A 266 -23.73 11.88 -6.40
CA GLY A 266 -24.86 11.46 -7.23
C GLY A 266 -25.05 12.27 -8.53
N ASP A 267 -24.20 13.26 -8.81
CA ASP A 267 -24.08 13.80 -10.17
C ASP A 267 -23.29 12.83 -11.07
N ALA A 268 -23.55 12.89 -12.37
CA ALA A 268 -22.76 12.19 -13.37
C ALA A 268 -21.63 13.08 -13.91
N SER A 269 -20.51 12.45 -14.28
CA SER A 269 -19.40 13.16 -14.91
C SER A 269 -19.75 13.67 -16.32
N ASP A 270 -19.17 14.83 -16.67
CA ASP A 270 -19.26 15.41 -18.01
C ASP A 270 -18.13 14.94 -18.94
N GLY A 271 -17.11 14.26 -18.41
CA GLY A 271 -15.92 13.80 -19.13
C GLY A 271 -15.92 12.29 -19.34
N ILE A 272 -15.27 11.83 -20.40
CA ILE A 272 -15.09 10.39 -20.67
C ILE A 272 -13.84 10.13 -21.51
N PHE A 273 -13.16 9.02 -21.20
CA PHE A 273 -12.01 8.56 -21.98
C PHE A 273 -12.45 7.80 -23.24
N VAL A 274 -11.77 8.06 -24.35
CA VAL A 274 -11.98 7.39 -25.64
C VAL A 274 -10.73 6.62 -26.02
N TYR A 275 -10.79 5.30 -25.90
CA TYR A 275 -9.70 4.41 -26.25
C TYR A 275 -9.70 4.08 -27.75
N MET A 276 -8.58 4.36 -28.40
CA MET A 276 -8.40 4.17 -29.85
C MET A 276 -7.55 2.95 -30.21
N GLY A 277 -6.91 2.32 -29.22
CA GLY A 277 -5.96 1.23 -29.44
C GLY A 277 -4.65 1.70 -30.07
N SER A 278 -3.68 0.79 -30.16
CA SER A 278 -2.27 1.07 -30.46
C SER A 278 -1.95 1.61 -31.86
N ASN A 279 -2.93 1.75 -32.75
CA ASN A 279 -2.77 2.31 -34.10
C ASN A 279 -3.89 3.32 -34.44
N GLY A 280 -4.47 3.95 -33.42
CA GLY A 280 -5.50 4.95 -33.59
C GLY A 280 -4.99 6.22 -34.27
N SER A 281 -5.85 6.88 -35.04
CA SER A 281 -5.71 8.31 -35.29
C SER A 281 -6.29 9.07 -34.10
N TYR A 282 -5.79 10.25 -33.80
CA TYR A 282 -6.25 11.08 -32.68
C TYR A 282 -6.75 12.43 -33.21
N PRO A 283 -7.84 13.00 -32.64
CA PRO A 283 -8.23 14.37 -32.94
C PRO A 283 -7.25 15.37 -32.32
N GLU A 284 -7.29 16.62 -32.80
CA GLU A 284 -6.53 17.71 -32.17
C GLU A 284 -7.19 18.12 -30.84
N LEU A 285 -6.38 18.57 -29.89
CA LEU A 285 -6.86 19.16 -28.63
C LEU A 285 -7.79 20.34 -28.92
N GLY A 286 -8.94 20.40 -28.23
CA GLY A 286 -9.97 21.41 -28.45
C GLY A 286 -10.91 21.15 -29.64
N ALA A 287 -10.69 20.09 -30.43
CA ALA A 287 -11.58 19.76 -31.54
C ALA A 287 -12.98 19.35 -31.05
N SER A 288 -14.00 19.74 -31.82
CA SER A 288 -15.38 19.26 -31.65
C SER A 288 -15.55 17.94 -32.37
N VAL A 289 -15.90 16.89 -31.65
CA VAL A 289 -15.97 15.52 -32.20
C VAL A 289 -17.31 14.86 -31.89
N THR A 290 -17.75 14.03 -32.83
CA THR A 290 -18.77 13.00 -32.60
C THR A 290 -18.05 11.65 -32.53
N VAL A 291 -18.21 10.93 -31.44
CA VAL A 291 -17.56 9.65 -31.17
C VAL A 291 -18.60 8.54 -31.16
N THR A 292 -18.29 7.41 -31.80
CA THR A 292 -19.06 6.18 -31.65
C THR A 292 -18.14 5.09 -31.13
N GLY A 293 -18.53 4.48 -30.01
CA GLY A 293 -17.73 3.47 -29.32
C GLY A 293 -18.58 2.60 -28.42
N LYS A 294 -17.97 1.57 -27.85
CA LYS A 294 -18.59 0.65 -26.89
C LYS A 294 -18.31 1.13 -25.47
N ALA A 295 -19.34 1.42 -24.68
CA ALA A 295 -19.19 1.74 -23.27
C ALA A 295 -18.71 0.51 -22.50
N THR A 296 -17.62 0.66 -21.75
CA THR A 296 -16.95 -0.41 -21.01
C THR A 296 -16.19 0.13 -19.80
N GLU A 297 -16.06 -0.68 -18.76
CA GLU A 297 -15.11 -0.45 -17.66
C GLU A 297 -13.69 -0.93 -17.96
N HIS A 298 -12.68 -0.18 -17.50
CA HIS A 298 -11.28 -0.61 -17.52
C HIS A 298 -10.51 -0.08 -16.33
N TYR A 299 -10.06 -1.01 -15.47
CA TYR A 299 -9.54 -0.67 -14.15
C TYR A 299 -10.50 0.25 -13.39
N GLU A 300 -11.79 -0.09 -13.42
CA GLU A 300 -12.89 0.64 -12.75
C GLU A 300 -13.15 2.06 -13.29
N MET A 301 -12.49 2.46 -14.39
CA MET A 301 -12.77 3.71 -15.08
C MET A 301 -13.73 3.50 -16.26
N THR A 302 -14.74 4.35 -16.37
CA THR A 302 -15.66 4.34 -17.50
C THR A 302 -14.98 4.88 -18.76
N GLN A 303 -15.04 4.11 -19.86
CA GLN A 303 -14.50 4.55 -21.14
C GLN A 303 -15.26 4.02 -22.36
N LEU A 304 -14.95 4.61 -23.52
CA LEU A 304 -15.40 4.12 -24.83
C LEU A 304 -14.29 3.32 -25.53
N GLY A 305 -14.48 2.01 -25.66
CA GLY A 305 -13.62 1.11 -26.43
C GLY A 305 -14.11 0.84 -27.86
N ASN A 306 -13.26 0.27 -28.72
CA ASN A 306 -13.56 0.03 -30.15
C ASN A 306 -14.09 1.29 -30.87
N SER A 307 -13.49 2.42 -30.54
CA SER A 307 -14.03 3.73 -30.86
C SER A 307 -13.64 4.22 -32.25
N SER A 308 -14.49 5.07 -32.81
CA SER A 308 -14.25 5.85 -34.03
C SER A 308 -14.81 7.25 -33.83
N PHE A 309 -14.27 8.25 -34.53
CA PHE A 309 -14.73 9.62 -34.41
C PHE A 309 -14.77 10.35 -35.74
N THR A 310 -15.57 11.41 -35.78
CA THR A 310 -15.57 12.41 -36.84
C THR A 310 -15.41 13.79 -36.23
N VAL A 311 -14.56 14.63 -36.82
CA VAL A 311 -14.43 16.04 -36.44
C VAL A 311 -15.56 16.84 -37.06
N SER A 312 -16.26 17.64 -36.27
CA SER A 312 -17.34 18.52 -36.72
C SER A 312 -16.77 19.77 -37.42
N ASP A 313 -17.37 20.15 -38.55
CA ASP A 313 -17.06 21.42 -39.23
C ASP A 313 -17.58 22.66 -38.46
N THR A 314 -18.51 22.45 -37.53
CA THR A 314 -19.05 23.50 -36.65
C THR A 314 -18.51 23.30 -35.24
N ALA A 315 -17.83 24.31 -34.72
CA ALA A 315 -17.32 24.31 -33.36
C ALA A 315 -18.47 24.27 -32.34
N PHE A 316 -18.37 23.38 -31.36
CA PHE A 316 -19.25 23.36 -30.20
C PHE A 316 -18.83 24.45 -29.19
N GLU A 317 -19.66 24.66 -28.18
CA GLU A 317 -19.30 25.54 -27.07
C GLU A 317 -18.09 24.97 -26.31
N PRO A 318 -17.05 25.79 -26.03
CA PRO A 318 -15.85 25.29 -25.37
C PRO A 318 -16.15 24.82 -23.95
N VAL A 319 -15.35 23.87 -23.48
CA VAL A 319 -15.33 23.45 -22.07
C VAL A 319 -14.59 24.50 -21.26
N THR A 320 -15.10 24.82 -20.07
CA THR A 320 -14.40 25.65 -19.09
C THR A 320 -13.67 24.72 -18.12
N PRO A 321 -12.33 24.84 -17.93
CA PRO A 321 -11.65 24.12 -16.86
C PRO A 321 -12.28 24.47 -15.51
N LEU A 322 -12.74 23.47 -14.77
CA LEU A 322 -13.38 23.73 -13.49
C LEU A 322 -12.31 24.03 -12.42
N GLU A 323 -12.31 25.25 -11.91
CA GLU A 323 -11.42 25.65 -10.82
C GLU A 323 -11.90 25.06 -9.49
N LEU A 324 -11.01 24.37 -8.77
CA LEU A 324 -11.26 23.79 -7.45
C LEU A 324 -10.05 24.01 -6.55
N ASP A 325 -10.26 24.36 -5.28
CA ASP A 325 -9.17 24.42 -4.32
C ASP A 325 -8.62 23.01 -4.05
N THR A 326 -9.53 22.07 -3.80
CA THR A 326 -9.23 20.65 -3.63
C THR A 326 -10.39 19.82 -4.21
N VAL A 327 -10.08 18.63 -4.71
CA VAL A 327 -11.12 17.67 -5.09
C VAL A 327 -11.65 17.00 -3.81
N PRO A 328 -12.98 17.00 -3.56
CA PRO A 328 -13.54 16.36 -2.38
C PRO A 328 -13.09 14.90 -2.22
N THR A 329 -12.92 14.46 -0.98
CA THR A 329 -12.58 13.07 -0.65
C THR A 329 -13.81 12.17 -0.70
N GLY A 330 -13.65 10.93 -1.17
CA GLY A 330 -14.71 9.93 -1.30
C GLY A 330 -14.95 9.55 -2.76
N ASP A 331 -15.01 8.24 -3.03
CA ASP A 331 -15.15 7.74 -4.41
C ASP A 331 -16.50 8.16 -5.03
N ASP A 332 -17.56 8.23 -4.22
CA ASP A 332 -18.90 8.64 -4.63
C ASP A 332 -18.96 10.08 -5.19
N ILE A 333 -18.18 11.00 -4.63
CA ILE A 333 -18.06 12.37 -5.12
C ILE A 333 -16.99 12.53 -6.20
N ARG A 334 -15.88 11.77 -6.13
CA ARG A 334 -14.80 11.82 -7.11
C ARG A 334 -15.22 11.26 -8.48
N GLU A 335 -16.08 10.26 -8.49
CA GLU A 335 -16.69 9.70 -9.70
C GLU A 335 -17.40 10.78 -10.54
N ALA A 336 -18.07 11.73 -9.89
CA ALA A 336 -18.75 12.83 -10.58
C ALA A 336 -17.79 13.77 -11.33
N TYR A 337 -16.49 13.70 -11.05
CA TYR A 337 -15.43 14.44 -11.74
C TYR A 337 -14.60 13.57 -12.71
N GLU A 338 -14.87 12.28 -12.83
CA GLU A 338 -14.04 11.34 -13.61
C GLU A 338 -13.94 11.74 -15.09
N GLY A 339 -12.73 11.93 -15.59
CA GLY A 339 -12.44 12.37 -16.96
C GLY A 339 -12.68 13.85 -17.24
N MET A 340 -13.06 14.65 -16.23
CA MET A 340 -13.28 16.09 -16.40
C MET A 340 -11.96 16.88 -16.40
N LEU A 341 -11.97 18.00 -17.13
CA LEU A 341 -10.92 18.99 -17.14
C LEU A 341 -11.04 19.91 -15.92
N LEU A 342 -10.09 19.77 -15.00
CA LEU A 342 -10.01 20.54 -13.76
C LEU A 342 -8.84 21.52 -13.81
N LYS A 343 -8.92 22.55 -12.97
CA LYS A 343 -7.84 23.46 -12.66
C LYS A 343 -7.69 23.53 -11.14
N PRO A 344 -6.82 22.71 -10.53
CA PRO A 344 -6.54 22.83 -9.11
C PRO A 344 -5.95 24.22 -8.79
N THR A 345 -6.40 24.83 -7.70
CA THR A 345 -6.05 26.21 -7.31
C THR A 345 -5.62 26.34 -5.85
N GLY A 346 -5.91 25.34 -5.00
CA GLY A 346 -5.45 25.31 -3.62
C GLY A 346 -4.00 24.83 -3.50
N ALA A 347 -3.46 24.91 -2.29
CA ALA A 347 -2.14 24.38 -1.98
C ALA A 347 -2.11 22.85 -2.12
N HIS A 348 -1.04 22.34 -2.73
CA HIS A 348 -0.78 20.91 -2.86
C HIS A 348 0.68 20.66 -2.47
N THR A 349 0.89 19.72 -1.56
CA THR A 349 2.21 19.36 -1.06
C THR A 349 2.59 17.98 -1.57
N VAL A 350 3.83 17.80 -2.04
CA VAL A 350 4.35 16.47 -2.39
C VAL A 350 4.41 15.62 -1.13
N THR A 351 3.77 14.46 -1.16
CA THR A 351 3.81 13.47 -0.07
C THR A 351 4.53 12.18 -0.45
N ASN A 352 4.75 11.93 -1.75
CA ASN A 352 5.48 10.76 -2.25
C ASN A 352 6.12 11.05 -3.61
N ASN A 353 7.39 10.73 -3.76
CA ASN A 353 8.12 10.79 -5.03
C ASN A 353 8.84 9.47 -5.39
N TYR A 354 8.54 8.37 -4.69
CA TYR A 354 9.23 7.09 -4.88
C TYR A 354 9.02 6.51 -6.29
N ALA A 355 7.83 6.69 -6.86
CA ALA A 355 7.47 6.17 -8.18
C ALA A 355 7.91 7.07 -9.34
N THR A 356 8.48 8.25 -9.07
CA THR A 356 8.80 9.26 -10.09
C THR A 356 9.78 8.72 -11.15
N ASN A 357 10.82 8.00 -10.75
CA ASN A 357 11.80 7.42 -11.69
C ASN A 357 11.32 6.15 -12.40
N THR A 358 10.18 5.59 -12.00
CA THR A 358 9.68 4.32 -12.53
C THR A 358 8.47 4.54 -13.42
N PHE A 359 7.50 5.33 -12.97
CA PHE A 359 6.22 5.57 -13.65
C PHE A 359 5.91 7.05 -13.87
N GLY A 360 6.80 7.98 -13.49
CA GLY A 360 6.51 9.41 -13.62
C GLY A 360 5.37 9.86 -12.70
N GLU A 361 5.23 9.22 -11.53
CA GLU A 361 4.16 9.52 -10.58
C GLU A 361 4.70 10.28 -9.36
N ILE A 362 3.88 11.22 -8.87
CA ILE A 362 4.08 11.98 -7.63
C ILE A 362 2.77 11.97 -6.87
N ALA A 363 2.76 11.58 -5.59
CA ALA A 363 1.56 11.72 -4.77
C ALA A 363 1.50 13.10 -4.11
N LEU A 364 0.32 13.71 -4.11
CA LEU A 364 0.04 15.01 -3.54
C LEU A 364 -0.95 14.89 -2.37
N ALA A 365 -0.67 15.65 -1.32
CA ALA A 365 -1.57 15.94 -0.22
C ALA A 365 -2.21 17.32 -0.43
N PRO A 366 -3.53 17.48 -0.23
CA PRO A 366 -4.15 18.80 -0.24
C PRO A 366 -3.71 19.60 1.00
N GLY A 367 -3.34 20.86 0.81
CA GLY A 367 -2.83 21.74 1.86
C GLY A 367 -1.32 21.96 1.78
N ASN A 368 -0.75 22.48 2.88
CA ASN A 368 0.65 22.89 2.98
C ASN A 368 1.56 21.85 3.64
N GLU A 369 1.03 20.67 3.98
CA GLU A 369 1.75 19.63 4.71
C GLU A 369 1.66 18.30 3.95
N PRO A 370 2.74 17.49 3.96
CA PRO A 370 2.68 16.10 3.49
C PRO A 370 1.86 15.23 4.47
N LEU A 371 1.60 13.98 4.08
CA LEU A 371 0.90 13.01 4.93
C LEU A 371 1.89 12.33 5.88
N TYR A 372 1.48 12.18 7.13
CA TYR A 372 2.31 11.57 8.17
C TYR A 372 1.98 10.10 8.37
N GLN A 373 2.97 9.33 8.84
CA GLN A 373 2.74 7.97 9.30
C GLN A 373 1.78 7.96 10.48
N ALA A 374 0.84 7.03 10.48
CA ALA A 374 -0.21 6.97 11.51
C ALA A 374 0.40 6.84 12.92
N THR A 375 1.32 5.89 13.12
CA THR A 375 1.98 5.66 14.42
C THR A 375 3.11 6.67 14.74
N GLN A 376 3.35 7.66 13.88
CA GLN A 376 4.09 8.88 14.26
C GLN A 376 3.19 9.83 15.05
N MET A 377 1.90 9.89 14.69
CA MET A 377 0.95 10.89 15.20
C MET A 377 0.07 10.35 16.33
N VAL A 378 -0.42 9.12 16.20
CA VAL A 378 -1.39 8.50 17.12
C VAL A 378 -0.91 7.14 17.62
N ALA A 379 -1.53 6.65 18.71
CA ALA A 379 -1.16 5.35 19.26
C ALA A 379 -1.54 4.20 18.30
N PRO A 380 -0.78 3.08 18.33
CA PRO A 380 -1.16 1.86 17.62
C PRO A 380 -2.59 1.39 17.92
N GLY A 381 -3.21 0.73 16.93
CA GLY A 381 -4.55 0.18 17.04
C GLY A 381 -5.59 0.98 16.25
N ALA A 382 -6.80 1.13 16.81
CA ALA A 382 -7.94 1.71 16.10
C ALA A 382 -7.71 3.17 15.64
N GLU A 383 -6.97 3.96 16.43
CA GLU A 383 -6.63 5.34 16.07
C GLU A 383 -5.72 5.39 14.85
N ALA A 384 -4.67 4.56 14.81
CA ALA A 384 -3.77 4.48 13.67
C ALA A 384 -4.47 4.03 12.39
N ILE A 385 -5.38 3.05 12.49
CA ILE A 385 -6.18 2.58 11.34
C ILE A 385 -7.06 3.69 10.79
N ALA A 386 -7.73 4.46 11.67
CA ALA A 386 -8.55 5.59 11.25
C ALA A 386 -7.72 6.71 10.60
N TYR A 387 -6.55 7.02 11.18
CA TYR A 387 -5.64 8.03 10.63
C TYR A 387 -5.16 7.66 9.22
N GLU A 388 -4.77 6.40 9.00
CA GLU A 388 -4.32 5.97 7.68
C GLU A 388 -5.47 5.95 6.66
N ALA A 389 -6.68 5.57 7.07
CA ALA A 389 -7.85 5.68 6.19
C ALA A 389 -8.11 7.12 5.73
N GLU A 390 -7.90 8.12 6.61
CA GLU A 390 -7.96 9.52 6.22
C GLU A 390 -6.83 9.93 5.26
N ASN A 391 -5.59 9.46 5.49
CA ASN A 391 -4.48 9.73 4.60
C ASN A 391 -4.76 9.21 3.18
N VAL A 392 -5.21 7.96 3.06
CA VAL A 392 -5.58 7.35 1.78
C VAL A 392 -6.69 8.15 1.09
N ALA A 393 -7.71 8.57 1.84
CA ALA A 393 -8.81 9.37 1.29
C ALA A 393 -8.37 10.74 0.76
N LYS A 394 -7.36 11.37 1.39
CA LYS A 394 -6.83 12.70 1.01
C LYS A 394 -5.90 12.64 -0.20
N GLN A 395 -5.12 11.58 -0.35
CA GLN A 395 -4.09 11.47 -1.38
C GLN A 395 -4.67 11.51 -2.81
N ILE A 396 -4.00 12.24 -3.69
CA ILE A 396 -4.24 12.25 -5.15
C ILE A 396 -2.88 12.15 -5.86
N THR A 397 -2.78 11.32 -6.90
CA THR A 397 -1.53 11.14 -7.64
C THR A 397 -1.47 12.08 -8.85
N LEU A 398 -0.42 12.88 -8.99
CA LEU A 398 -0.04 13.49 -10.25
C LEU A 398 0.73 12.49 -11.11
N ASP A 399 0.27 12.28 -12.33
CA ASP A 399 0.81 11.31 -13.29
C ASP A 399 1.36 12.01 -14.52
N ASP A 400 2.19 11.35 -15.32
CA ASP A 400 2.85 11.95 -16.49
C ASP A 400 2.07 11.78 -17.80
N GLY A 401 0.87 11.20 -17.76
CA GLY A 401 0.10 10.94 -18.97
C GLY A 401 0.57 9.71 -19.75
N ARG A 402 1.32 8.78 -19.12
CA ARG A 402 1.87 7.56 -19.75
C ARG A 402 1.68 6.33 -18.87
N SER A 403 1.78 5.15 -19.47
CA SER A 403 1.84 3.84 -18.79
C SER A 403 3.23 3.19 -18.92
N GLY A 404 4.22 3.94 -19.40
CA GLY A 404 5.58 3.46 -19.64
C GLY A 404 6.37 3.27 -18.35
N ASN A 405 7.28 2.30 -18.31
CA ASN A 405 8.19 2.13 -17.18
C ASN A 405 9.59 2.64 -17.55
N TYR A 406 10.01 3.76 -16.94
CA TYR A 406 11.27 4.46 -17.22
C TYR A 406 12.54 3.68 -16.84
N THR A 407 12.42 2.61 -16.05
CA THR A 407 13.57 1.74 -15.70
C THR A 407 13.66 0.50 -16.59
N ARG A 408 12.68 0.30 -17.49
CA ARG A 408 12.56 -0.92 -18.32
C ARG A 408 12.17 -0.60 -19.75
N GLY A 409 10.87 -0.58 -20.03
CA GLY A 409 10.33 -0.50 -21.39
C GLY A 409 10.46 0.89 -22.02
N ASP A 410 10.61 1.93 -21.20
CA ASP A 410 10.68 3.33 -21.62
C ASP A 410 11.99 4.02 -21.16
N SER A 411 13.04 3.23 -20.90
CA SER A 411 14.31 3.76 -20.36
C SER A 411 15.06 4.69 -21.31
N SER A 412 14.73 4.70 -22.60
CA SER A 412 15.27 5.66 -23.57
C SER A 412 14.53 7.00 -23.61
N THR A 413 13.45 7.15 -22.85
CA THR A 413 12.68 8.40 -22.76
C THR A 413 13.13 9.14 -21.49
N PRO A 414 13.56 10.41 -21.58
CA PRO A 414 13.91 11.19 -20.39
C PRO A 414 12.75 11.25 -19.39
N MET A 415 13.05 11.06 -18.10
CA MET A 415 12.06 10.94 -17.03
C MET A 415 11.26 12.24 -16.86
N ALA A 416 9.95 12.13 -16.64
CA ALA A 416 9.11 13.26 -16.27
C ALA A 416 9.50 13.85 -14.90
N TRP A 417 9.16 15.12 -14.69
CA TRP A 417 9.31 15.89 -13.44
C TRP A 417 10.74 16.20 -13.00
N LEU A 418 11.63 15.22 -12.99
CA LEU A 418 13.02 15.39 -12.57
C LEU A 418 13.90 15.99 -13.67
N VAL A 419 13.48 15.82 -14.92
CA VAL A 419 14.17 16.27 -16.12
C VAL A 419 13.19 17.08 -16.95
N GLN A 420 13.68 18.14 -17.60
CA GLN A 420 12.87 19.00 -18.46
C GLN A 420 13.74 19.69 -19.53
N ASP A 421 13.09 20.49 -20.39
CA ASP A 421 13.72 21.30 -21.43
C ASP A 421 14.57 20.48 -22.42
N GLY A 422 14.05 19.32 -22.86
CA GLY A 422 14.76 18.48 -23.82
C GLY A 422 15.84 17.60 -23.19
N GLY A 423 15.78 17.34 -21.89
CA GLY A 423 16.81 16.60 -21.16
C GLY A 423 17.93 17.48 -20.59
N GLU A 424 17.85 18.80 -20.73
CA GLU A 424 18.94 19.73 -20.40
C GLU A 424 18.91 20.25 -18.97
N THR A 425 17.73 20.27 -18.34
CA THR A 425 17.54 20.79 -16.99
C THR A 425 17.14 19.64 -16.06
N ILE A 426 17.92 19.43 -15.00
CA ILE A 426 17.57 18.57 -13.86
C ILE A 426 17.03 19.47 -12.75
N LYS A 427 15.91 19.09 -12.16
CA LYS A 427 15.29 19.81 -11.05
C LYS A 427 14.69 18.82 -10.07
N SER A 428 15.08 18.89 -8.80
CA SER A 428 14.53 18.00 -7.79
C SER A 428 13.08 18.37 -7.46
N ILE A 429 12.28 17.36 -7.12
CA ILE A 429 10.96 17.50 -6.51
C ILE A 429 10.92 16.60 -5.27
N ARG A 430 10.98 17.23 -4.10
CA ARG A 430 11.14 16.59 -2.80
C ARG A 430 9.79 16.45 -2.10
N THR A 431 9.66 15.48 -1.22
CA THR A 431 8.54 15.47 -0.26
C THR A 431 8.58 16.77 0.56
N GLY A 432 7.41 17.36 0.83
CA GLY A 432 7.29 18.71 1.40
C GLY A 432 7.25 19.86 0.39
N ASP A 433 7.71 19.66 -0.87
CA ASP A 433 7.65 20.70 -1.89
C ASP A 433 6.21 21.12 -2.20
N GLN A 434 6.01 22.44 -2.38
CA GLN A 434 4.74 23.00 -2.80
C GLN A 434 4.61 22.96 -4.32
N VAL A 435 3.45 22.48 -4.78
CA VAL A 435 3.11 22.33 -6.19
C VAL A 435 1.99 23.29 -6.56
N GLU A 436 2.24 24.13 -7.57
CA GLU A 436 1.22 24.99 -8.16
C GLU A 436 0.86 24.49 -9.55
N PHE A 437 -0.43 24.31 -9.83
CA PHE A 437 -0.89 23.97 -11.17
C PHE A 437 -0.90 25.23 -12.04
N GLN A 438 -0.11 25.26 -13.10
CA GLN A 438 -0.06 26.35 -14.09
C GLN A 438 -0.90 26.08 -15.34
N ALA A 439 -1.22 24.81 -15.64
CA ALA A 439 -2.21 24.42 -16.66
C ALA A 439 -3.39 23.62 -16.05
N PRO A 440 -4.51 23.47 -16.77
CA PRO A 440 -5.54 22.48 -16.45
C PRO A 440 -5.05 21.04 -16.62
N VAL A 441 -5.69 20.11 -15.91
CA VAL A 441 -5.40 18.66 -15.90
C VAL A 441 -6.70 17.86 -16.00
N ILE A 442 -6.64 16.63 -16.46
CA ILE A 442 -7.76 15.68 -16.35
C ILE A 442 -7.72 15.03 -14.98
N PHE A 443 -8.87 14.89 -14.33
CA PHE A 443 -8.99 14.09 -13.13
C PHE A 443 -9.64 12.75 -13.47
N ASP A 444 -8.98 11.63 -13.20
CA ASP A 444 -9.53 10.30 -13.49
C ASP A 444 -9.14 9.26 -12.45
N TYR A 445 -9.72 8.07 -12.57
CA TYR A 445 -9.33 6.90 -11.82
C TYR A 445 -8.57 5.93 -12.72
N ARG A 446 -7.40 5.45 -12.28
CA ARG A 446 -6.66 4.39 -12.99
C ARG A 446 -5.63 3.75 -12.10
N TYR A 447 -5.38 2.46 -12.35
CA TYR A 447 -4.43 1.66 -11.57
C TYR A 447 -4.69 1.78 -10.06
N ASP A 448 -5.97 1.72 -9.68
CA ASP A 448 -6.46 1.78 -8.30
C ASP A 448 -6.13 3.10 -7.58
N LEU A 449 -5.94 4.19 -8.32
CA LEU A 449 -5.61 5.52 -7.80
C LEU A 449 -6.42 6.61 -8.50
N TRP A 450 -6.83 7.63 -7.73
CA TRP A 450 -7.32 8.90 -8.26
C TRP A 450 -6.15 9.76 -8.70
N LYS A 451 -6.21 10.26 -9.94
CA LYS A 451 -5.07 10.90 -10.59
C LYS A 451 -5.40 12.22 -11.25
N PHE A 452 -4.43 13.14 -11.19
CA PHE A 452 -4.32 14.25 -12.11
C PHE A 452 -3.44 13.84 -13.29
N GLN A 453 -3.98 13.91 -14.51
CA GLN A 453 -3.26 13.68 -15.76
C GLN A 453 -3.02 14.99 -16.50
N PRO A 454 -1.82 15.25 -17.04
CA PRO A 454 -1.62 16.35 -17.97
C PRO A 454 -2.49 16.16 -19.21
N THR A 455 -2.85 17.25 -19.89
CA THR A 455 -3.67 17.16 -21.11
C THR A 455 -2.94 16.52 -22.31
N THR A 456 -1.62 16.36 -22.19
CA THR A 456 -0.75 15.65 -23.13
C THR A 456 0.36 14.97 -22.34
N PRO A 457 0.92 13.83 -22.80
CA PRO A 457 2.02 13.16 -22.12
C PRO A 457 3.20 14.11 -21.80
N VAL A 458 3.70 14.03 -20.58
CA VAL A 458 4.88 14.74 -20.09
C VAL A 458 6.04 13.76 -20.02
N THR A 459 7.20 14.20 -20.48
CA THR A 459 8.49 13.53 -20.33
C THR A 459 9.56 14.58 -20.05
N GLY A 460 10.82 14.18 -19.83
CA GLY A 460 11.93 15.12 -19.73
C GLY A 460 12.24 15.89 -21.01
N ASN A 461 11.59 15.54 -22.14
CA ASN A 461 11.65 16.36 -23.36
C ASN A 461 10.71 17.59 -23.31
N THR A 462 9.78 17.64 -22.35
CA THR A 462 8.80 18.71 -22.23
C THR A 462 9.50 19.99 -21.77
N ALA A 463 9.18 21.11 -22.39
CA ALA A 463 9.66 22.41 -21.91
C ALA A 463 9.02 22.72 -20.55
N SER A 464 9.79 23.31 -19.65
CA SER A 464 9.34 23.73 -18.31
C SER A 464 8.09 24.63 -18.36
N SER A 465 7.97 25.48 -19.39
CA SER A 465 6.79 26.33 -19.62
C SER A 465 5.52 25.58 -19.99
N ASP A 466 5.65 24.33 -20.44
CA ASP A 466 4.57 23.50 -20.97
C ASP A 466 4.12 22.42 -19.96
N LEU A 467 4.81 22.31 -18.81
CA LEU A 467 4.42 21.42 -17.73
C LEU A 467 3.09 21.86 -17.10
N PRO A 468 2.26 20.93 -16.59
CA PRO A 468 1.02 21.29 -15.92
C PRO A 468 1.23 21.97 -14.57
N ILE A 469 2.39 21.76 -13.96
CA ILE A 469 2.75 22.24 -12.64
C ILE A 469 4.06 23.03 -12.64
N THR A 470 4.25 23.84 -11.61
CA THR A 470 5.52 24.43 -11.20
C THR A 470 5.72 24.20 -9.70
N TRP A 471 6.98 24.20 -9.27
CA TRP A 471 7.40 24.05 -7.87
C TRP A 471 8.75 24.76 -7.70
N ASP A 472 9.23 24.96 -6.49
CA ASP A 472 10.57 25.48 -6.22
C ASP A 472 11.48 24.35 -5.76
N ASP A 473 12.76 24.40 -6.13
CA ASP A 473 13.76 23.44 -5.63
C ASP A 473 14.20 23.87 -4.23
N THR A 474 13.83 23.09 -3.23
CA THR A 474 14.01 23.40 -1.81
C THR A 474 15.39 23.03 -1.26
N ARG A 475 16.25 22.34 -2.04
CA ARG A 475 17.58 21.88 -1.59
C ARG A 475 18.46 23.00 -1.01
N ALA A 476 18.37 24.21 -1.55
CA ALA A 476 19.17 25.33 -1.06
C ALA A 476 18.81 25.75 0.37
N ALA A 477 17.54 25.59 0.77
CA ALA A 477 17.10 25.87 2.14
C ALA A 477 17.64 24.80 3.10
N GLU A 478 17.59 23.51 2.72
CA GLU A 478 18.10 22.42 3.57
C GLU A 478 19.59 22.52 3.81
N LEU A 479 20.37 22.88 2.79
CA LEU A 479 21.82 23.04 2.98
C LEU A 479 22.17 24.11 4.02
N ALA A 480 21.26 25.04 4.28
CA ALA A 480 21.43 26.10 5.27
C ALA A 480 20.89 25.72 6.66
N SER A 481 19.90 24.84 6.77
CA SER A 481 19.25 24.52 8.06
C SER A 481 20.24 23.95 9.08
N ILE A 482 21.17 23.11 8.62
CA ILE A 482 22.11 22.41 9.51
C ILE A 482 23.25 23.28 10.07
N ASP A 483 23.47 24.48 9.51
CA ASP A 483 24.55 25.39 9.91
C ASP A 483 24.27 26.09 11.25
N ASP A 484 23.00 26.25 11.59
CA ASP A 484 22.57 27.10 12.69
C ASP A 484 22.26 26.33 13.99
N VAL A 485 22.45 25.00 14.00
CA VAL A 485 22.22 24.16 15.19
C VAL A 485 23.15 24.59 16.33
N ALA A 486 22.59 25.20 17.37
CA ALA A 486 23.37 25.78 18.46
C ALA A 486 23.98 24.71 19.38
N GLY A 487 25.14 24.99 19.96
CA GLY A 487 25.83 24.08 20.90
C GLY A 487 27.34 24.24 20.87
N GLU A 488 28.01 23.94 21.99
CA GLU A 488 29.47 23.83 22.05
C GLU A 488 29.94 22.52 21.43
N PHE A 489 29.16 21.46 21.64
CA PHE A 489 29.39 20.14 21.07
C PHE A 489 28.17 19.67 20.28
N HIS A 490 28.42 18.86 19.27
CA HIS A 490 27.39 18.23 18.45
C HIS A 490 27.58 16.72 18.39
N ILE A 491 26.47 16.00 18.58
CA ILE A 491 26.39 14.57 18.39
C ILE A 491 25.29 14.25 17.39
N ALA A 492 25.50 13.27 16.51
CA ALA A 492 24.51 12.90 15.51
C ALA A 492 24.39 11.39 15.32
N SER A 493 23.30 10.96 14.68
CA SER A 493 23.15 9.61 14.10
C SER A 493 22.97 9.72 12.59
N PHE A 494 23.52 8.76 11.86
CA PHE A 494 23.34 8.69 10.41
C PHE A 494 23.43 7.25 9.88
N ASN A 495 22.30 6.74 9.41
CA ASN A 495 22.25 5.52 8.62
C ASN A 495 22.75 5.82 7.20
N VAL A 496 23.83 5.17 6.76
CA VAL A 496 24.53 5.48 5.50
C VAL A 496 24.26 4.48 4.36
N LEU A 497 23.12 3.78 4.38
CA LEU A 497 22.61 2.93 3.29
C LEU A 497 23.62 1.87 2.81
N ASN A 498 23.78 0.79 3.56
CA ASN A 498 24.66 -0.35 3.23
C ASN A 498 26.06 0.08 2.72
N TYR A 499 26.85 0.78 3.53
CA TYR A 499 28.22 1.13 3.18
C TYR A 499 29.14 -0.10 3.32
N PHE A 500 29.31 -0.82 2.21
CA PHE A 500 30.16 -1.99 2.08
C PHE A 500 31.37 -1.68 1.23
N THR A 501 32.55 -2.03 1.73
CA THR A 501 33.83 -1.92 1.01
C THR A 501 34.23 -3.24 0.35
N SER A 502 33.64 -4.35 0.79
CA SER A 502 33.66 -5.61 0.05
C SER A 502 32.70 -5.49 -1.13
N LEU A 503 33.18 -5.72 -2.35
CA LEU A 503 32.41 -5.51 -3.57
C LEU A 503 31.64 -6.75 -4.00
N GLY A 504 30.47 -6.55 -4.59
CA GLY A 504 29.66 -7.63 -5.16
C GLY A 504 30.40 -8.41 -6.25
N GLU A 505 31.26 -7.75 -7.05
CA GLU A 505 32.02 -8.42 -8.12
C GLU A 505 33.06 -9.42 -7.62
N ASP A 506 33.50 -9.28 -6.36
CA ASP A 506 34.48 -10.16 -5.72
C ASP A 506 33.81 -11.35 -5.01
N GLU A 507 32.48 -11.32 -4.79
CA GLU A 507 31.75 -12.41 -4.16
C GLU A 507 31.29 -13.46 -5.20
N PRO A 508 31.74 -14.73 -5.08
CA PRO A 508 31.35 -15.78 -6.02
C PRO A 508 29.84 -16.04 -6.05
N GLY A 509 29.22 -15.83 -7.23
CA GLY A 509 27.79 -16.09 -7.43
C GLY A 509 26.88 -14.89 -7.10
N CYS A 510 27.47 -13.76 -6.69
CA CYS A 510 26.73 -12.51 -6.50
C CYS A 510 26.13 -12.03 -7.83
N SER A 511 24.87 -11.59 -7.80
CA SER A 511 24.21 -10.94 -8.94
C SER A 511 24.24 -9.42 -8.75
N ALA A 512 23.84 -8.67 -9.78
CA ALA A 512 23.84 -7.22 -9.73
C ALA A 512 22.52 -6.64 -10.24
N TYR A 513 22.06 -5.56 -9.62
CA TYR A 513 21.26 -4.58 -10.34
C TYR A 513 22.13 -3.87 -11.38
N ARG A 514 21.55 -3.55 -12.53
CA ARG A 514 22.28 -3.03 -13.69
C ARG A 514 21.62 -1.78 -14.24
N ASP A 515 22.45 -0.87 -14.72
CA ASP A 515 22.02 0.33 -15.43
C ASP A 515 21.52 0.02 -16.86
N ILE A 516 21.09 1.06 -17.59
CA ILE A 516 20.65 0.96 -18.98
C ILE A 516 21.74 0.47 -19.95
N ASN A 517 23.01 0.64 -19.59
CA ASN A 517 24.18 0.18 -20.36
C ASN A 517 24.62 -1.24 -19.97
N ASN A 518 23.86 -1.91 -19.09
CA ASN A 518 24.15 -3.23 -18.53
C ASN A 518 25.40 -3.26 -17.62
N THR A 519 25.84 -2.12 -17.11
CA THR A 519 26.88 -1.95 -16.08
C THR A 519 26.30 -2.35 -14.72
N PRO A 520 26.95 -3.24 -13.94
CA PRO A 520 26.56 -3.50 -12.56
C PRO A 520 26.68 -2.25 -11.68
N VAL A 521 25.69 -2.02 -10.80
CA VAL A 521 25.68 -0.87 -9.88
C VAL A 521 25.67 -1.36 -8.43
N THR A 522 24.64 -2.09 -8.02
CA THR A 522 24.48 -2.56 -6.63
C THR A 522 24.43 -4.07 -6.57
N ALA A 523 24.99 -4.65 -5.50
CA ALA A 523 24.93 -6.08 -5.22
C ALA A 523 23.48 -6.57 -5.09
N ASN A 524 23.23 -7.80 -5.52
CA ASN A 524 21.92 -8.42 -5.43
C ASN A 524 22.04 -9.93 -5.23
N ASN A 525 21.34 -10.48 -4.24
CA ASN A 525 21.35 -11.90 -3.90
C ASN A 525 22.77 -12.40 -3.55
N CYS A 526 23.44 -11.66 -2.67
CA CYS A 526 24.80 -11.89 -2.16
C CYS A 526 24.83 -11.67 -0.63
N ASN A 527 25.96 -11.96 0.02
CA ASN A 527 26.19 -11.54 1.41
C ASN A 527 26.61 -10.06 1.47
N VAL A 528 27.37 -9.57 0.48
CA VAL A 528 27.60 -8.14 0.26
C VAL A 528 26.28 -7.45 -0.10
N ARG A 529 26.00 -6.30 0.53
CA ARG A 529 24.73 -5.55 0.38
C ARG A 529 24.87 -4.13 -0.18
N GLY A 530 26.08 -3.66 -0.46
CA GLY A 530 26.35 -2.34 -1.03
C GLY A 530 26.69 -2.35 -2.52
N ALA A 531 27.67 -1.53 -2.91
CA ALA A 531 28.15 -1.41 -4.28
C ALA A 531 28.62 -2.74 -4.90
N TYR A 532 28.34 -2.93 -6.20
CA TYR A 532 28.82 -4.11 -6.93
C TYR A 532 30.25 -3.93 -7.44
N THR A 533 30.63 -2.73 -7.87
CA THR A 533 31.96 -2.39 -8.43
C THR A 533 32.63 -1.28 -7.63
N GLU A 534 33.94 -1.12 -7.80
CA GLU A 534 34.69 0.00 -7.21
C GLU A 534 34.12 1.36 -7.64
N GLU A 535 33.73 1.53 -8.91
CA GLU A 535 33.14 2.79 -9.41
C GLU A 535 31.81 3.11 -8.72
N ALA A 536 30.97 2.10 -8.46
CA ALA A 536 29.73 2.29 -7.72
C ALA A 536 29.99 2.59 -6.23
N LEU A 537 31.06 2.03 -5.65
CA LEU A 537 31.50 2.38 -4.30
C LEU A 537 31.99 3.83 -4.24
N GLU A 538 32.74 4.29 -5.24
CA GLU A 538 33.17 5.69 -5.34
C GLU A 538 31.97 6.65 -5.41
N ASP A 539 30.94 6.31 -6.18
CA ASP A 539 29.69 7.08 -6.26
C ASP A 539 28.97 7.14 -4.90
N GLN A 540 28.84 6.01 -4.21
CA GLN A 540 28.23 5.95 -2.87
C GLN A 540 29.06 6.72 -1.84
N GLN A 541 30.36 6.43 -1.76
CA GLN A 541 31.29 6.98 -0.78
C GLN A 541 31.42 8.49 -0.93
N SER A 542 31.46 9.01 -2.15
CA SER A 542 31.61 10.45 -2.37
C SER A 542 30.46 11.26 -1.78
N LYS A 543 29.21 10.81 -1.97
CA LYS A 543 28.03 11.45 -1.35
C LYS A 543 28.04 11.37 0.17
N ILE A 544 28.36 10.19 0.74
CA ILE A 544 28.43 9.99 2.19
C ILE A 544 29.52 10.86 2.82
N VAL A 545 30.70 10.93 2.19
CA VAL A 545 31.83 11.75 2.64
C VAL A 545 31.49 13.24 2.61
N GLU A 546 30.83 13.71 1.54
CA GLU A 546 30.34 15.09 1.44
C GLU A 546 29.34 15.38 2.57
N ALA A 547 28.36 14.49 2.79
CA ALA A 547 27.32 14.66 3.80
C ALA A 547 27.91 14.69 5.22
N ILE A 548 28.75 13.73 5.60
CA ILE A 548 29.35 13.67 6.95
C ILE A 548 30.24 14.89 7.22
N ASN A 549 31.06 15.31 6.26
CA ASN A 549 31.92 16.48 6.45
C ASN A 549 31.13 17.79 6.52
N ARG A 550 29.95 17.87 5.86
CA ARG A 550 29.06 19.02 5.92
C ARG A 550 28.21 19.06 7.20
N LEU A 551 27.83 17.89 7.73
CA LEU A 551 27.07 17.75 8.96
C LEU A 551 27.80 18.38 10.16
N ASP A 552 29.14 18.33 10.14
CA ASP A 552 30.04 19.03 11.07
C ASP A 552 29.72 18.76 12.55
N VAL A 553 30.14 17.58 13.03
CA VAL A 553 29.84 17.08 14.38
C VAL A 553 31.08 16.56 15.09
N ASP A 554 31.05 16.52 16.42
CA ASP A 554 32.14 15.97 17.24
C ASP A 554 32.08 14.45 17.35
N VAL A 555 30.87 13.89 17.39
CA VAL A 555 30.62 12.45 17.48
C VAL A 555 29.49 12.07 16.54
N LEU A 556 29.70 11.05 15.71
CA LEU A 556 28.69 10.52 14.80
C LEU A 556 28.48 9.02 15.03
N GLY A 557 27.28 8.65 15.45
CA GLY A 557 26.77 7.28 15.39
C GLY A 557 26.42 6.91 13.96
N LEU A 558 26.86 5.75 13.51
CA LEU A 558 26.66 5.25 12.16
C LEU A 558 25.95 3.90 12.20
N GLU A 559 24.94 3.76 11.36
CA GLU A 559 24.28 2.50 11.02
C GLU A 559 24.66 2.07 9.60
N GLU A 560 24.38 0.81 9.26
CA GLU A 560 24.62 0.26 7.93
C GLU A 560 26.10 0.27 7.47
N ILE A 561 27.03 0.12 8.41
CA ILE A 561 28.45 -0.12 8.12
C ILE A 561 28.71 -1.62 7.98
N GLU A 562 29.43 -2.03 6.93
CA GLU A 562 29.83 -3.43 6.77
C GLU A 562 30.60 -3.97 7.98
N ASN A 563 30.18 -5.15 8.45
CA ASN A 563 30.94 -5.98 9.37
C ASN A 563 31.88 -6.89 8.57
N THR A 564 33.05 -6.38 8.17
CA THR A 564 33.98 -7.12 7.29
C THR A 564 34.43 -8.46 7.88
N ALA A 565 34.37 -8.64 9.20
CA ALA A 565 34.65 -9.92 9.84
C ALA A 565 33.66 -11.02 9.44
N THR A 566 32.37 -10.70 9.30
CA THR A 566 31.35 -11.66 8.88
C THR A 566 31.38 -11.93 7.38
N VAL A 567 31.71 -10.92 6.57
CA VAL A 567 31.89 -11.05 5.12
C VAL A 567 33.11 -11.94 4.80
N THR A 568 34.22 -11.72 5.49
CA THR A 568 35.51 -12.36 5.17
C THR A 568 35.83 -13.60 6.02
N GLY A 569 35.19 -13.74 7.17
CA GLY A 569 35.52 -14.74 8.20
C GLY A 569 36.74 -14.39 9.05
N ASP A 570 37.30 -13.18 8.93
CA ASP A 570 38.47 -12.72 9.70
C ASP A 570 38.10 -11.61 10.69
N VAL A 571 38.02 -11.97 11.98
CA VAL A 571 37.67 -11.06 13.07
C VAL A 571 38.61 -9.85 13.17
N SER A 572 39.88 -9.98 12.78
CA SER A 572 40.83 -8.86 12.83
C SER A 572 40.52 -7.74 11.84
N ARG A 573 39.62 -8.00 10.90
CA ARG A 573 39.20 -7.06 9.85
C ARG A 573 37.87 -6.39 10.13
N ARG A 574 37.25 -6.59 11.30
CA ARG A 574 35.91 -6.06 11.65
C ARG A 574 35.74 -4.55 11.38
N ASP A 575 36.82 -3.78 11.51
CA ASP A 575 36.82 -2.32 11.35
C ASP A 575 37.29 -1.81 9.97
N ASP A 576 37.59 -2.69 9.01
CA ASP A 576 38.17 -2.31 7.70
C ASP A 576 37.28 -1.30 6.95
N ALA A 577 35.97 -1.55 6.85
CA ALA A 577 35.04 -0.67 6.16
C ALA A 577 34.95 0.71 6.83
N LEU A 578 34.84 0.74 8.17
CA LEU A 578 34.81 1.98 8.95
C LEU A 578 36.11 2.79 8.79
N ASN A 579 37.26 2.12 8.84
CA ASN A 579 38.56 2.76 8.67
C ASN A 579 38.76 3.29 7.24
N THR A 580 38.19 2.60 6.24
CA THR A 580 38.17 3.08 4.85
C THR A 580 37.37 4.37 4.74
N LEU A 581 36.18 4.43 5.34
CA LEU A 581 35.37 5.64 5.39
C LEU A 581 36.11 6.80 6.08
N VAL A 582 36.72 6.55 7.25
CA VAL A 582 37.51 7.57 7.98
C VAL A 582 38.69 8.07 7.15
N ALA A 583 39.37 7.19 6.41
CA ALA A 583 40.44 7.60 5.51
C ALA A 583 39.93 8.52 4.40
N ALA A 584 38.80 8.19 3.77
CA ALA A 584 38.17 9.02 2.74
C ALA A 584 37.70 10.38 3.28
N LEU A 585 37.13 10.41 4.49
CA LEU A 585 36.73 11.66 5.17
C LEU A 585 37.94 12.58 5.41
N ASN A 586 39.04 12.03 5.94
CA ASN A 586 40.27 12.79 6.19
C ASN A 586 40.97 13.23 4.91
N GLU A 587 40.94 12.41 3.85
CA GLU A 587 41.44 12.80 2.53
C GLU A 587 40.66 13.99 1.97
N ALA A 588 39.33 13.97 2.06
CA ALA A 588 38.47 15.06 1.59
C ALA A 588 38.69 16.38 2.35
N VAL A 589 38.88 16.33 3.67
CA VAL A 589 39.18 17.53 4.49
C VAL A 589 40.64 17.97 4.34
N GLY A 590 41.56 17.06 4.00
CA GLY A 590 42.99 17.33 3.90
C GLY A 590 43.73 17.37 5.25
N SER A 591 43.15 16.79 6.30
CA SER A 591 43.73 16.69 7.65
C SER A 591 43.21 15.46 8.39
N ASP A 592 43.97 15.00 9.39
CA ASP A 592 43.55 13.92 10.29
C ASP A 592 42.51 14.44 11.31
N ARG A 593 41.31 14.79 10.85
CA ARG A 593 40.19 15.28 11.68
C ARG A 593 39.44 14.12 12.33
N TRP A 594 39.06 13.14 11.54
CA TRP A 594 38.23 12.02 11.94
C TRP A 594 39.04 10.84 12.43
N ALA A 595 38.51 10.15 13.44
CA ALA A 595 38.99 8.86 13.90
C ALA A 595 37.82 7.90 14.14
N ALA A 596 38.06 6.60 13.92
CA ALA A 596 37.11 5.55 14.26
C ALA A 596 37.18 5.23 15.77
N VAL A 597 36.04 4.91 16.37
CA VAL A 597 36.02 4.19 17.66
C VAL A 597 36.32 2.72 17.39
N GLU A 598 37.44 2.24 17.94
CA GLU A 598 37.88 0.86 17.76
C GLU A 598 36.88 -0.15 18.35
N SER A 599 36.74 -1.29 17.68
CA SER A 599 35.99 -2.43 18.22
C SER A 599 36.56 -2.87 19.59
N PRO A 600 35.70 -3.21 20.56
CA PRO A 600 36.18 -3.67 21.86
C PRO A 600 36.68 -5.11 21.82
N GLU A 601 37.39 -5.56 22.86
CA GLU A 601 37.83 -6.96 22.96
C GLU A 601 36.64 -7.93 22.99
N GLN A 602 35.52 -7.54 23.62
CA GLN A 602 34.29 -8.33 23.69
C GLN A 602 33.34 -7.95 22.56
N LEU A 603 33.20 -8.84 21.57
CA LEU A 603 32.30 -8.70 20.44
C LEU A 603 30.92 -9.31 20.70
N GLY A 604 29.94 -8.95 19.86
CA GLY A 604 28.59 -9.53 19.89
C GLY A 604 28.54 -10.98 19.43
N THR A 605 27.52 -11.70 19.87
CA THR A 605 27.21 -13.07 19.44
C THR A 605 26.38 -13.05 18.16
N ASP A 606 26.81 -13.80 17.13
CA ASP A 606 26.06 -13.99 15.87
C ASP A 606 25.69 -12.65 15.20
N GLU A 607 26.68 -11.78 15.04
CA GLU A 607 26.50 -10.47 14.41
C GLU A 607 26.14 -10.60 12.92
N ASP A 608 25.32 -9.67 12.41
CA ASP A 608 24.96 -9.58 10.99
C ASP A 608 26.13 -9.05 10.13
N TYR A 609 25.96 -9.12 8.81
CA TYR A 609 26.86 -8.52 7.82
C TYR A 609 26.99 -7.00 7.91
N ILE A 610 26.07 -6.35 8.63
CA ILE A 610 26.14 -4.94 9.01
C ILE A 610 26.34 -4.82 10.50
N ARG A 611 27.07 -3.78 10.91
CA ARG A 611 27.22 -3.33 12.29
C ARG A 611 26.91 -1.84 12.42
N VAL A 612 26.65 -1.42 13.64
CA VAL A 612 26.69 -0.01 14.04
C VAL A 612 28.12 0.39 14.43
N ALA A 613 28.45 1.67 14.35
CA ALA A 613 29.78 2.21 14.61
C ALA A 613 29.75 3.64 15.15
N PHE A 614 30.89 4.12 15.65
CA PHE A 614 31.11 5.53 15.94
C PHE A 614 32.36 6.03 15.20
N ILE A 615 32.28 7.25 14.68
CA ILE A 615 33.44 8.09 14.36
C ILE A 615 33.38 9.36 15.20
N TYR A 616 34.51 10.01 15.38
CA TYR A 616 34.61 11.25 16.16
C TYR A 616 35.66 12.19 15.60
N ASP A 617 35.47 13.48 15.84
CA ASP A 617 36.48 14.50 15.59
C ASP A 617 37.55 14.42 16.69
N GLN A 618 38.71 13.87 16.34
CA GLN A 618 39.83 13.69 17.27
C GLN A 618 40.52 15.00 17.67
N THR A 619 40.08 16.13 17.10
CA THR A 619 40.56 17.47 17.45
C THR A 619 39.71 18.14 18.53
N THR A 620 38.52 17.62 18.82
CA THR A 620 37.58 18.19 19.81
C THR A 620 37.27 17.23 20.95
N VAL A 621 37.18 15.93 20.69
CA VAL A 621 36.85 14.90 21.69
C VAL A 621 37.79 13.70 21.59
N LYS A 622 37.76 12.85 22.62
CA LYS A 622 38.42 11.52 22.62
C LYS A 622 37.54 10.48 23.33
N PRO A 623 37.63 9.20 22.96
CA PRO A 623 36.99 8.13 23.72
C PRO A 623 37.62 7.97 25.12
N VAL A 624 36.81 7.58 26.09
CA VAL A 624 37.22 7.20 27.45
C VAL A 624 37.09 5.69 27.60
N GLY A 625 38.23 4.99 27.65
CA GLY A 625 38.26 3.53 27.72
C GLY A 625 37.84 2.87 26.39
N GLU A 626 37.65 1.55 26.44
CA GLU A 626 37.11 0.77 25.32
C GLU A 626 35.60 0.99 25.17
N SER A 627 35.11 0.86 23.93
CA SER A 627 33.69 0.81 23.63
C SER A 627 33.02 -0.43 24.24
N ARG A 628 31.69 -0.48 24.28
CA ARG A 628 30.93 -1.62 24.83
C ARG A 628 29.85 -2.04 23.85
N ILE A 629 29.89 -3.30 23.42
CA ILE A 629 28.79 -3.92 22.68
C ILE A 629 27.82 -4.53 23.70
N PHE A 630 26.56 -4.13 23.63
CA PHE A 630 25.49 -4.71 24.46
C PHE A 630 25.00 -6.01 23.81
N ASP A 631 25.71 -7.10 24.11
CA ASP A 631 25.36 -8.43 23.62
C ASP A 631 24.19 -9.01 24.40
N ASP A 632 23.03 -9.12 23.73
CA ASP A 632 21.79 -9.63 24.31
C ASP A 632 21.05 -10.54 23.32
N ALA A 633 20.38 -11.56 23.87
CA ALA A 633 19.54 -12.46 23.10
C ALA A 633 18.36 -11.75 22.40
N ALA A 634 17.97 -10.54 22.80
CA ALA A 634 17.02 -9.70 22.07
C ALA A 634 17.53 -9.27 20.68
N PHE A 635 18.85 -9.19 20.49
CA PHE A 635 19.48 -8.78 19.23
C PHE A 635 20.05 -9.97 18.44
N THR A 636 20.65 -10.95 19.11
CA THR A 636 21.31 -12.12 18.49
C THR A 636 20.46 -12.76 17.38
N GLY A 637 21.03 -12.86 16.17
CA GLY A 637 20.39 -13.45 14.99
C GLY A 637 19.16 -12.71 14.47
N THR A 638 18.91 -11.46 14.93
CA THR A 638 17.72 -10.69 14.55
C THR A 638 18.01 -9.24 14.17
N ALA A 639 18.88 -8.56 14.90
CA ALA A 639 19.24 -7.16 14.66
C ALA A 639 20.68 -6.92 15.16
N ARG A 640 21.16 -5.69 15.01
CA ARG A 640 22.54 -5.35 15.38
C ARG A 640 22.60 -5.01 16.86
N GLN A 641 23.56 -5.59 17.57
CA GLN A 641 23.82 -5.24 18.96
C GLN A 641 24.17 -3.74 19.07
N PRO A 642 23.59 -3.00 20.04
CA PRO A 642 23.95 -1.61 20.29
C PRO A 642 25.42 -1.48 20.70
N LEU A 643 26.06 -0.38 20.28
CA LEU A 643 27.42 -0.01 20.65
C LEU A 643 27.38 1.27 21.48
N ALA A 644 28.01 1.24 22.65
CA ALA A 644 28.13 2.39 23.54
C ALA A 644 29.59 2.86 23.66
N GLN A 645 29.81 4.17 23.69
CA GLN A 645 31.12 4.77 23.92
C GLN A 645 30.98 6.03 24.77
N GLU A 646 31.84 6.15 25.78
CA GLU A 646 32.00 7.39 26.53
C GLU A 646 33.00 8.32 25.81
N PHE A 647 32.67 9.59 25.68
CA PHE A 647 33.50 10.63 25.08
C PHE A 647 33.80 11.74 26.06
N GLN A 648 35.01 12.27 25.97
CA GLN A 648 35.48 13.39 26.76
C GLN A 648 35.99 14.50 25.83
N PRO A 649 35.51 15.75 26.00
CA PRO A 649 36.11 16.91 25.35
C PRO A 649 37.60 17.07 25.67
N LEU A 650 38.37 17.53 24.69
CA LEU A 650 39.79 17.84 24.88
C LEU A 650 40.02 19.11 25.70
N ASN A 651 39.04 20.03 25.71
CA ASN A 651 39.10 21.31 26.41
C ASN A 651 38.63 21.23 27.89
N ASP A 652 37.81 20.24 28.25
CA ASP A 652 37.30 20.02 29.61
C ASP A 652 37.60 18.58 30.08
N GLY A 653 38.69 18.45 30.84
CA GLY A 653 39.25 17.16 31.25
C GLY A 653 38.51 16.44 32.39
N GLU A 654 37.39 16.98 32.90
CA GLU A 654 36.62 16.34 33.98
C GLU A 654 35.23 15.88 33.54
N LYS A 655 34.68 16.45 32.46
CA LYS A 655 33.33 16.12 31.98
C LYS A 655 33.38 15.10 30.83
N SER A 656 32.34 14.30 30.75
CA SER A 656 32.14 13.32 29.69
C SER A 656 30.66 13.01 29.49
N PHE A 657 30.33 12.44 28.35
CA PHE A 657 29.01 12.00 27.96
C PHE A 657 29.12 10.63 27.28
N VAL A 658 27.99 9.93 27.15
CA VAL A 658 27.92 8.60 26.54
C VAL A 658 27.03 8.66 25.32
N GLY A 659 27.53 8.21 24.18
CA GLY A 659 26.73 7.91 22.99
C GLY A 659 26.45 6.42 22.91
N VAL A 660 25.23 6.06 22.53
CA VAL A 660 24.79 4.67 22.33
C VAL A 660 24.10 4.55 20.98
N VAL A 661 24.79 3.98 19.99
CA VAL A 661 24.23 3.79 18.65
C VAL A 661 23.53 2.42 18.56
N ASN A 662 22.35 2.39 17.95
CA ASN A 662 21.52 1.20 17.82
C ASN A 662 20.96 1.04 16.41
N HIS A 663 20.61 -0.20 16.04
CA HIS A 663 19.87 -0.48 14.82
C HIS A 663 18.97 -1.70 15.07
N PHE A 664 17.71 -1.43 15.39
CA PHE A 664 16.71 -2.42 15.77
C PHE A 664 16.18 -3.22 14.57
N LYS A 665 15.37 -4.25 14.83
CA LYS A 665 14.85 -5.12 13.77
C LYS A 665 13.91 -4.35 12.83
N SER A 666 14.25 -4.30 11.55
CA SER A 666 13.40 -3.69 10.52
C SER A 666 12.01 -4.33 10.34
N LYS A 667 11.07 -3.57 9.78
CA LYS A 667 9.69 -4.01 9.52
C LYS A 667 9.54 -4.94 8.29
N GLY A 668 10.59 -5.13 7.48
CA GLY A 668 10.47 -5.79 6.17
C GLY A 668 10.58 -7.30 6.11
N SER A 669 10.81 -7.96 7.24
CA SER A 669 10.85 -9.42 7.29
C SER A 669 10.43 -9.90 8.66
N VAL A 670 9.60 -10.94 8.74
CA VAL A 670 9.18 -11.52 10.03
C VAL A 670 10.34 -12.30 10.64
N THR A 671 10.65 -12.01 11.91
CA THR A 671 11.52 -12.85 12.74
C THR A 671 10.78 -13.31 13.99
N ARG A 672 11.19 -14.45 14.55
CA ARG A 672 10.59 -15.05 15.76
C ARG A 672 9.06 -15.21 15.70
N GLY A 673 8.49 -15.28 14.50
CA GLY A 673 7.05 -15.40 14.28
C GLY A 673 6.23 -14.13 14.56
N ASP A 674 6.89 -12.99 14.76
CA ASP A 674 6.25 -11.71 15.12
C ASP A 674 5.76 -10.96 13.86
N ALA A 675 4.72 -11.52 13.25
CA ALA A 675 4.09 -10.96 12.06
C ALA A 675 3.23 -9.73 12.42
N ASP A 676 3.04 -8.84 11.44
CA ASP A 676 2.16 -7.68 11.55
C ASP A 676 0.76 -8.09 12.02
N THR A 677 0.26 -7.37 13.03
CA THR A 677 -1.06 -7.59 13.62
C THR A 677 -2.13 -6.66 13.04
N GLY A 678 -1.74 -5.72 12.17
CA GLY A 678 -2.62 -4.73 11.57
C GLY A 678 -2.93 -3.53 12.48
N ASP A 679 -2.12 -3.31 13.52
CA ASP A 679 -2.27 -2.20 14.46
C ASP A 679 -1.48 -0.93 14.07
N GLY A 680 -0.86 -0.95 12.89
CA GLY A 680 -0.04 0.15 12.36
C GLY A 680 1.45 0.08 12.70
N GLN A 681 1.89 -0.86 13.55
CA GLN A 681 3.31 -0.97 13.91
C GLN A 681 4.13 -1.75 12.87
N GLY A 682 3.47 -2.57 12.05
CA GLY A 682 4.11 -3.47 11.09
C GLY A 682 4.75 -4.69 11.76
N ASN A 683 5.52 -5.47 10.99
CA ASN A 683 6.17 -6.67 11.52
C ASN A 683 7.15 -6.34 12.66
N ASN A 684 7.41 -7.35 13.50
CA ASN A 684 8.42 -7.36 14.56
C ASN A 684 8.22 -6.30 15.66
N ALA A 685 6.98 -5.86 15.92
CA ALA A 685 6.70 -4.88 16.96
C ALA A 685 7.14 -5.37 18.36
N ASN A 686 6.83 -6.63 18.71
CA ASN A 686 7.22 -7.21 20.00
C ASN A 686 8.72 -7.48 20.10
N VAL A 687 9.37 -7.84 18.98
CA VAL A 687 10.83 -7.97 18.92
C VAL A 687 11.51 -6.63 19.21
N ARG A 688 11.02 -5.53 18.62
CA ARG A 688 11.55 -4.18 18.88
C ARG A 688 11.30 -3.73 20.31
N VAL A 689 10.17 -4.09 20.94
CA VAL A 689 9.94 -3.86 22.37
C VAL A 689 10.95 -4.61 23.24
N ALA A 690 11.24 -5.88 22.92
CA ALA A 690 12.26 -6.64 23.65
C ALA A 690 13.66 -6.03 23.48
N GLN A 691 13.97 -5.47 22.31
CA GLN A 691 15.23 -4.76 22.04
C GLN A 691 15.33 -3.44 22.83
N ALA A 692 14.24 -2.67 22.89
CA ALA A 692 14.15 -1.49 23.74
C ALA A 692 14.40 -1.82 25.22
N GLN A 693 13.74 -2.87 25.74
CA GLN A 693 13.92 -3.30 27.13
C GLN A 693 15.36 -3.78 27.39
N ALA A 694 15.94 -4.59 26.50
CA ALA A 694 17.32 -5.03 26.64
C ALA A 694 18.29 -3.85 26.68
N LEU A 695 18.10 -2.84 25.82
CA LEU A 695 18.91 -1.63 25.82
C LEU A 695 18.84 -0.89 27.17
N ILE A 696 17.64 -0.73 27.73
CA ILE A 696 17.42 -0.15 29.07
C ILE A 696 18.17 -0.95 30.14
N ASP A 697 17.96 -2.27 30.17
CA ASP A 697 18.58 -3.16 31.15
C ASP A 697 20.13 -3.07 31.10
N HIS A 698 20.71 -3.02 29.90
CA HIS A 698 22.16 -2.87 29.75
C HIS A 698 22.65 -1.52 30.28
N LEU A 699 21.93 -0.43 30.01
CA LEU A 699 22.30 0.93 30.45
C LEU A 699 22.19 1.09 31.97
N GLU A 700 21.14 0.54 32.58
CA GLU A 700 20.97 0.55 34.05
C GLU A 700 22.08 -0.23 34.78
N ASN A 701 22.70 -1.21 34.11
CA ASN A 701 23.80 -2.00 34.65
C ASN A 701 25.19 -1.34 34.47
N GLN A 702 25.28 -0.11 33.96
CA GLN A 702 26.53 0.63 33.81
C GLN A 702 26.74 1.62 34.99
N ASP A 703 27.18 1.10 36.14
CA ASP A 703 27.42 1.90 37.36
C ASP A 703 28.33 3.13 37.13
N ASP A 704 29.28 3.03 36.18
CA ASP A 704 30.21 4.09 35.84
C ASP A 704 29.61 5.19 34.94
N TRP A 705 28.44 4.95 34.36
CA TRP A 705 27.68 5.90 33.52
C TRP A 705 26.39 6.40 34.17
N ALA A 706 25.99 5.86 35.33
CA ALA A 706 24.70 6.12 35.98
C ALA A 706 24.35 7.60 36.24
N SER A 707 25.34 8.51 36.25
CA SER A 707 25.12 9.96 36.45
C SER A 707 25.50 10.82 35.25
N LYS A 708 25.91 10.20 34.14
CA LYS A 708 26.39 10.90 32.95
C LYS A 708 25.22 11.26 32.02
N PRO A 709 25.36 12.33 31.22
CA PRO A 709 24.57 12.51 30.01
C PRO A 709 24.67 11.29 29.11
N ILE A 710 23.54 10.67 28.77
CA ILE A 710 23.44 9.53 27.85
C ILE A 710 22.56 9.94 26.67
N PHE A 711 23.09 9.76 25.47
CA PHE A 711 22.40 9.93 24.20
C PHE A 711 22.23 8.56 23.54
N ILE A 712 20.99 8.11 23.38
CA ILE A 712 20.65 6.95 22.54
C ILE A 712 20.40 7.49 21.12
N LEU A 713 21.10 6.93 20.15
CA LEU A 713 21.14 7.39 18.77
C LEU A 713 20.82 6.21 17.86
N GLY A 714 20.09 6.47 16.79
CA GLY A 714 20.01 5.56 15.65
C GLY A 714 18.65 5.01 15.33
N ASP A 715 18.63 4.08 14.38
CA ASP A 715 17.44 3.51 13.77
C ASP A 715 16.77 2.47 14.69
N THR A 716 15.73 2.91 15.40
CA THR A 716 14.90 2.00 16.22
C THR A 716 13.86 1.24 15.40
N ASN A 717 13.77 1.54 14.10
CA ASN A 717 12.78 1.04 13.16
C ASN A 717 11.34 1.20 13.69
N SER A 718 11.09 2.19 14.56
CA SER A 718 9.82 2.39 15.25
C SER A 718 9.41 3.85 15.23
N TYR A 719 8.17 4.15 14.81
CA TYR A 719 7.67 5.53 14.84
C TYR A 719 7.38 6.02 16.27
N ALA A 720 7.28 7.33 16.46
CA ALA A 720 7.33 7.97 17.77
C ALA A 720 6.26 7.51 18.78
N LYS A 721 5.10 7.00 18.36
CA LYS A 721 4.04 6.50 19.26
C LYS A 721 4.03 4.98 19.40
N GLU A 722 4.94 4.26 18.74
CA GLU A 722 5.01 2.81 18.81
C GLU A 722 5.49 2.30 20.16
N THR A 723 5.17 1.04 20.45
CA THR A 723 5.37 0.45 21.78
C THR A 723 6.85 0.42 22.19
N ALA A 724 7.76 0.18 21.25
CA ALA A 724 9.20 0.20 21.51
C ALA A 724 9.68 1.60 21.97
N MET A 725 9.20 2.66 21.31
CA MET A 725 9.54 4.04 21.68
C MET A 725 8.93 4.45 23.02
N THR A 726 7.65 4.13 23.24
CA THR A 726 7.01 4.41 24.54
C THR A 726 7.64 3.63 25.69
N THR A 727 8.28 2.48 25.43
CA THR A 727 9.09 1.75 26.42
C THR A 727 10.33 2.53 26.81
N LEU A 728 11.07 3.09 25.84
CA LEU A 728 12.22 3.96 26.10
C LEU A 728 11.81 5.24 26.85
N TYR A 729 10.68 5.84 26.49
CA TYR A 729 10.15 7.01 27.20
C TYR A 729 9.77 6.69 28.64
N GLY A 730 9.15 5.53 28.87
CA GLY A 730 8.81 5.03 30.21
C GLY A 730 10.03 4.82 31.10
N ALA A 731 11.21 4.59 30.52
CA ALA A 731 12.49 4.48 31.22
C ALA A 731 13.20 5.83 31.47
N GLY A 732 12.56 6.96 31.12
CA GLY A 732 13.09 8.30 31.39
C GLY A 732 13.96 8.89 30.29
N TYR A 733 13.91 8.33 29.08
CA TYR A 733 14.53 8.94 27.90
C TYR A 733 13.55 9.85 27.17
N THR A 734 13.99 11.04 26.78
CA THR A 734 13.17 12.03 26.06
C THR A 734 13.61 12.08 24.61
N ASN A 735 12.64 12.12 23.68
CA ASN A 735 12.93 12.29 22.26
C ASN A 735 13.33 13.74 21.98
N ILE A 736 14.60 13.95 21.66
CA ILE A 736 15.18 15.29 21.48
C ILE A 736 14.59 15.94 20.24
N ALA A 737 14.49 15.22 19.12
CA ALA A 737 13.94 15.77 17.88
C ALA A 737 12.49 16.26 18.08
N THR A 738 11.67 15.54 18.86
CA THR A 738 10.31 15.98 19.19
C THR A 738 10.28 17.21 20.12
N GLU A 739 11.20 17.31 21.08
CA GLU A 739 11.26 18.45 22.00
C GLU A 739 11.61 19.77 21.28
N PHE A 740 12.41 19.68 20.22
CA PHE A 740 12.89 20.83 19.44
C PHE A 740 12.14 21.04 18.11
N ASP A 741 11.12 20.23 17.82
CA ASP A 741 10.38 20.25 16.54
C ASP A 741 11.32 20.12 15.31
N ALA A 742 12.31 19.24 15.44
CA ALA A 742 13.46 19.13 14.54
C ALA A 742 13.19 18.45 13.20
N GLY A 743 11.94 18.04 12.90
CA GLY A 743 11.60 17.32 11.67
C GLY A 743 11.50 15.80 11.79
N TYR A 744 11.66 15.10 10.66
CA TYR A 744 11.44 13.66 10.49
C TYR A 744 12.58 13.01 9.71
N SER A 745 12.83 11.71 9.91
CA SER A 745 14.04 11.06 9.37
C SER A 745 13.81 10.10 8.21
N TYR A 746 12.55 9.82 7.88
CA TYR A 746 12.20 8.73 6.97
C TYR A 746 10.87 8.96 6.25
N GLN A 747 10.77 8.45 5.03
CA GLN A 747 9.56 8.49 4.22
C GLN A 747 9.27 7.11 3.62
N PHE A 748 8.12 6.53 3.98
CA PHE A 748 7.69 5.22 3.48
C PHE A 748 6.27 5.27 2.94
N SER A 749 6.07 4.75 1.72
CA SER A 749 4.75 4.70 1.06
C SER A 749 4.03 6.05 1.01
N GLY A 750 4.80 7.12 0.87
CA GLY A 750 4.25 8.48 0.83
C GLY A 750 3.77 9.01 2.17
N ARG A 751 4.35 8.51 3.26
CA ARG A 751 4.10 8.95 4.63
C ARG A 751 5.43 9.32 5.27
N ILE A 752 5.52 10.53 5.83
CA ILE A 752 6.70 10.98 6.57
C ILE A 752 6.61 10.58 8.04
N GLY A 753 7.77 10.31 8.65
CA GLY A 753 7.88 9.98 10.06
C GLY A 753 9.33 9.74 10.47
N THR A 754 9.54 9.42 11.73
CA THR A 754 10.88 9.26 12.29
C THR A 754 11.13 7.80 12.67
N LEU A 755 12.19 7.19 12.14
CA LEU A 755 12.68 5.86 12.58
C LEU A 755 14.02 5.97 13.33
N ASP A 756 14.84 6.94 12.92
CA ASP A 756 16.09 7.32 13.54
C ASP A 756 15.79 8.29 14.68
N HIS A 757 16.28 8.02 15.87
CA HIS A 757 16.00 8.88 17.02
C HIS A 757 17.28 9.32 17.71
N ALA A 758 17.24 10.53 18.23
CA ALA A 758 18.14 10.98 19.29
C ALA A 758 17.33 11.10 20.58
N LEU A 759 17.64 10.27 21.58
CA LEU A 759 17.00 10.28 22.89
C LEU A 759 18.00 10.67 23.98
N GLY A 760 17.61 11.58 24.86
CA GLY A 760 18.42 12.00 26.01
C GLY A 760 17.84 11.50 27.33
N ASN A 761 18.68 10.99 28.23
CA ASN A 761 18.27 10.82 29.63
C ASN A 761 18.12 12.21 30.33
N GLU A 762 17.62 12.24 31.56
CA GLU A 762 17.46 13.51 32.31
C GLU A 762 18.76 14.32 32.42
N ALA A 763 19.92 13.66 32.54
CA ALA A 763 21.21 14.33 32.59
C ALA A 763 21.57 14.98 31.23
N ALA A 764 21.35 14.29 30.12
CA ALA A 764 21.57 14.83 28.78
C ALA A 764 20.64 16.01 28.48
N MET A 765 19.35 15.91 28.80
CA MET A 765 18.38 16.96 28.52
C MET A 765 18.66 18.29 29.25
N LYS A 766 19.46 18.29 30.32
CA LYS A 766 19.94 19.53 30.98
C LYS A 766 20.97 20.29 30.15
N HIS A 767 21.57 19.63 29.17
CA HIS A 767 22.68 20.14 28.36
C HIS A 767 22.29 20.38 26.91
N VAL A 768 21.25 19.71 26.39
CA VAL A 768 20.77 19.93 25.02
C VAL A 768 20.24 21.36 24.90
N VAL A 769 20.67 22.04 23.83
CA VAL A 769 20.24 23.41 23.54
C VAL A 769 19.57 23.54 22.18
N ASP A 770 19.78 22.58 21.28
CA ASP A 770 19.20 22.59 19.95
C ASP A 770 19.24 21.20 19.29
N ALA A 771 18.41 20.99 18.28
CA ALA A 771 18.46 19.80 17.42
C ALA A 771 17.79 20.04 16.08
N GLU A 772 18.28 19.36 15.04
CA GLU A 772 17.78 19.43 13.66
C GLU A 772 17.89 18.05 13.01
N VAL A 773 16.85 17.61 12.30
CA VAL A 773 16.93 16.54 11.31
C VAL A 773 17.27 17.18 9.97
N TRP A 774 18.32 16.69 9.31
CA TRP A 774 18.77 17.30 8.07
C TRP A 774 18.22 16.56 6.86
N ASP A 775 17.16 17.10 6.27
CA ASP A 775 16.29 16.45 5.27
C ASP A 775 16.95 16.30 3.87
N ILE A 776 18.17 15.77 3.80
CA ILE A 776 18.92 15.61 2.54
C ILE A 776 18.61 14.29 1.80
N ASN A 777 17.89 13.35 2.39
CA ASN A 777 17.80 11.96 1.95
C ASN A 777 16.37 11.44 1.79
N ALA A 778 15.54 11.40 2.84
CA ALA A 778 14.26 10.69 2.77
C ALA A 778 13.27 11.38 1.83
N ASP A 779 13.31 12.71 1.77
CA ASP A 779 12.49 13.53 0.88
C ASP A 779 12.97 13.53 -0.57
N GLU A 780 14.23 13.19 -0.80
CA GLU A 780 14.83 13.21 -2.13
C GLU A 780 14.41 11.99 -2.94
N ALA A 781 14.04 12.20 -4.21
CA ALA A 781 13.62 11.10 -5.07
C ALA A 781 14.73 10.06 -5.21
N ILE A 782 14.38 8.77 -5.08
CA ILE A 782 15.34 7.65 -5.17
C ILE A 782 16.12 7.62 -6.50
N ALA A 783 15.66 8.35 -7.52
CA ALA A 783 16.38 8.54 -8.77
C ALA A 783 17.81 9.07 -8.60
N PHE A 784 18.04 9.93 -7.59
CA PHE A 784 19.33 10.55 -7.30
C PHE A 784 20.30 9.65 -6.52
N GLU A 785 19.83 8.50 -6.03
CA GLU A 785 20.64 7.54 -5.28
C GLU A 785 21.64 6.82 -6.20
N TYR A 786 22.85 6.56 -5.71
CA TYR A 786 23.89 5.86 -6.49
C TYR A 786 23.37 4.53 -7.06
N SER A 787 22.53 3.81 -6.30
CA SER A 787 21.97 2.51 -6.65
C SER A 787 20.98 2.55 -7.83
N ARG A 788 20.60 3.76 -8.27
CA ARG A 788 19.69 4.02 -9.40
C ARG A 788 20.35 4.78 -10.53
N ARG A 789 21.64 5.10 -10.41
CA ARG A 789 22.41 5.79 -11.45
C ARG A 789 22.21 5.12 -12.80
N LEU A 790 21.91 5.93 -13.82
CA LEU A 790 21.69 5.48 -15.21
C LEU A 790 20.62 4.37 -15.38
N ASN A 791 19.61 4.29 -14.50
CA ASN A 791 18.44 3.43 -14.73
C ASN A 791 17.60 3.86 -15.97
N ASN A 792 17.82 5.10 -16.42
CA ASN A 792 17.20 5.79 -17.54
C ASN A 792 18.30 6.44 -18.41
N THR A 793 17.96 6.88 -19.62
CA THR A 793 18.86 7.65 -20.48
C THR A 793 19.31 8.98 -19.87
N SER A 794 18.59 9.49 -18.89
CA SER A 794 18.94 10.71 -18.14
C SER A 794 19.71 10.31 -16.90
N ASP A 795 20.97 10.72 -16.80
CA ASP A 795 21.75 10.59 -15.58
C ASP A 795 21.40 11.75 -14.65
N VAL A 796 20.57 11.49 -13.64
CA VAL A 796 20.22 12.49 -12.62
C VAL A 796 21.12 12.39 -11.40
N PHE A 797 22.07 11.45 -11.37
CA PHE A 797 23.02 11.36 -10.27
C PHE A 797 23.90 12.61 -10.20
N GLU A 798 23.97 13.20 -9.01
CA GLU A 798 24.80 14.38 -8.73
C GLU A 798 25.73 14.07 -7.57
N ASN A 799 27.01 14.40 -7.68
CA ASN A 799 27.95 14.21 -6.58
C ASN A 799 27.81 15.35 -5.56
N ASN A 800 26.83 15.21 -4.66
CA ASN A 800 26.47 16.12 -3.57
C ASN A 800 25.82 15.34 -2.41
N VAL A 801 25.45 16.03 -1.33
CA VAL A 801 24.91 15.40 -0.10
C VAL A 801 23.54 14.73 -0.28
N PHE A 802 22.73 15.16 -1.26
CA PHE A 802 21.34 14.75 -1.39
C PHE A 802 21.21 13.30 -1.82
N ARG A 803 20.32 12.52 -1.21
CA ARG A 803 20.16 11.07 -1.45
C ARG A 803 21.49 10.30 -1.35
N SER A 804 22.29 10.67 -0.35
CA SER A 804 23.44 9.88 0.11
C SER A 804 22.99 8.61 0.85
N SER A 805 21.77 8.64 1.40
CA SER A 805 21.09 7.53 2.06
C SER A 805 19.58 7.58 1.77
N ASP A 806 18.81 6.64 2.30
CA ASP A 806 17.35 6.68 2.42
C ASP A 806 16.86 7.20 3.78
N HIS A 807 17.78 7.52 4.70
CA HIS A 807 17.52 8.08 6.02
C HIS A 807 18.19 9.45 6.20
N ASP A 808 17.54 10.37 6.89
CA ASP A 808 18.11 11.67 7.24
C ASP A 808 18.90 11.63 8.56
N PRO A 809 20.08 12.28 8.62
CA PRO A 809 20.83 12.37 9.86
C PRO A 809 20.17 13.33 10.85
N ILE A 810 20.29 13.01 12.14
CA ILE A 810 19.78 13.85 13.22
C ILE A 810 20.97 14.44 13.98
N LYS A 811 21.09 15.77 14.03
CA LYS A 811 22.13 16.51 14.76
C LYS A 811 21.56 17.10 16.04
N VAL A 812 22.25 16.87 17.15
CA VAL A 812 21.92 17.43 18.47
C VAL A 812 23.07 18.30 18.93
N GLY A 813 22.76 19.54 19.30
CA GLY A 813 23.71 20.47 19.89
C GLY A 813 23.53 20.60 21.41
N PHE A 814 24.64 20.59 22.15
CA PHE A 814 24.62 20.58 23.61
C PHE A 814 25.85 21.25 24.25
N ASN A 815 25.72 21.64 25.52
CA ASN A 815 26.76 22.29 26.31
C ASN A 815 27.01 21.52 27.61
N LEU A 816 28.22 20.97 27.80
CA LEU A 816 28.58 20.23 29.02
C LEU A 816 28.93 21.16 30.20
N SER A 817 29.20 22.43 29.93
CA SER A 817 29.32 23.48 30.94
C SER A 817 27.93 23.96 31.38
N GLU A 818 27.72 24.16 32.69
CA GLU A 818 26.50 24.83 33.15
C GLU A 818 26.54 26.26 32.58
N THR A 819 25.64 26.57 31.66
CA THR A 819 25.31 27.95 31.33
C THR A 819 24.86 28.60 32.63
N THR A 820 25.70 29.46 33.20
CA THR A 820 25.24 30.38 34.23
C THR A 820 24.00 31.08 33.67
N GLU A 821 22.88 30.98 34.38
CA GLU A 821 21.71 31.83 34.12
C GLU A 821 22.20 33.24 33.81
N PRO A 822 21.64 33.94 32.80
CA PRO A 822 22.03 35.30 32.52
C PRO A 822 21.80 36.11 33.80
N THR A 823 22.88 36.56 34.43
CA THR A 823 22.80 37.47 35.55
C THR A 823 22.08 38.72 35.06
N ASP A 824 20.93 38.99 35.66
CA ASP A 824 20.18 40.25 35.57
C ASP A 824 21.18 41.42 35.48
N PRO A 825 21.18 42.21 34.39
CA PRO A 825 22.21 43.21 34.19
C PRO A 825 22.15 44.24 35.32
N GLU A 826 23.29 44.44 36.00
CA GLU A 826 23.47 45.53 36.96
C GLU A 826 23.03 46.86 36.34
N GLU A 827 22.14 47.55 37.06
CA GLU A 827 21.70 48.92 36.86
C GLU A 827 22.89 49.83 36.50
N THR A 828 23.06 50.12 35.20
CA THR A 828 23.99 51.17 34.74
C THR A 828 23.21 52.41 34.36
N THR A 829 23.68 53.54 34.90
CA THR A 829 23.03 54.84 34.88
C THR A 829 22.88 55.42 33.47
N ASP A 830 21.63 55.81 33.19
CA ASP A 830 21.04 56.59 32.10
C ASP A 830 21.93 57.68 31.44
N PRO A 831 22.08 57.68 30.09
CA PRO A 831 22.40 58.88 29.32
C PRO A 831 21.20 59.37 28.49
N THR A 832 20.90 60.66 28.68
CA THR A 832 19.85 61.49 28.08
C THR A 832 19.56 61.28 26.57
N THR A 833 18.28 61.09 26.27
CA THR A 833 17.64 60.98 24.95
C THR A 833 17.62 62.31 24.16
N PRO A 834 17.97 62.31 22.86
CA PRO A 834 17.62 63.40 21.92
C PRO A 834 16.16 63.29 21.45
N ALA A 835 15.52 64.45 21.24
CA ALA A 835 14.09 64.57 20.91
C ALA A 835 13.72 64.02 19.51
N GLU A 836 12.64 63.23 19.47
CA GLU A 836 11.97 62.73 18.26
C GLU A 836 11.03 63.76 17.60
N PRO A 837 10.81 63.67 16.27
CA PRO A 837 9.88 64.52 15.54
C PRO A 837 8.42 64.09 15.72
N THR A 838 7.50 65.05 15.56
CA THR A 838 6.05 64.91 15.77
C THR A 838 5.33 64.09 14.70
N ASP A 839 4.52 63.13 15.14
CA ASP A 839 3.58 62.34 14.33
C ASP A 839 2.33 63.13 13.86
N PRO A 840 1.70 62.74 12.73
CA PRO A 840 0.51 63.39 12.18
C PRO A 840 -0.78 62.94 12.89
N ALA A 841 -1.83 63.77 12.76
CA ALA A 841 -3.09 63.68 13.49
C ALA A 841 -3.90 62.40 13.23
N GLU A 842 -4.45 61.84 14.32
CA GLU A 842 -5.31 60.65 14.37
C GLU A 842 -6.63 60.79 13.57
N PRO A 843 -7.11 59.72 12.92
CA PRO A 843 -8.47 59.65 12.39
C PRO A 843 -9.49 59.39 13.52
N THR A 844 -10.70 59.92 13.36
CA THR A 844 -11.80 59.78 14.32
C THR A 844 -12.41 58.38 14.35
N ASP A 845 -12.68 57.88 15.57
CA ASP A 845 -13.30 56.58 15.86
C ASP A 845 -14.68 56.37 15.21
N PRO A 846 -15.00 55.14 14.75
CA PRO A 846 -16.36 54.74 14.41
C PRO A 846 -17.22 54.51 15.66
N ALA A 847 -18.54 54.70 15.53
CA ALA A 847 -19.49 54.54 16.62
C ALA A 847 -19.57 53.09 17.16
N GLU A 848 -19.66 52.96 18.49
CA GLU A 848 -19.76 51.69 19.22
C GLU A 848 -20.96 50.83 18.76
N PRO A 849 -20.79 49.51 18.61
CA PRO A 849 -21.91 48.59 18.43
C PRO A 849 -22.63 48.35 19.76
N THR A 850 -23.96 48.23 19.71
CA THR A 850 -24.80 47.90 20.87
C THR A 850 -24.63 46.43 21.29
N ASP A 851 -24.50 46.20 22.60
CA ASP A 851 -24.38 44.87 23.22
C ASP A 851 -25.51 43.90 22.82
N PRO A 852 -25.18 42.63 22.51
CA PRO A 852 -26.17 41.56 22.39
C PRO A 852 -26.81 41.22 23.74
N ALA A 853 -28.08 40.80 23.71
CA ALA A 853 -28.78 40.36 24.91
C ALA A 853 -28.15 39.07 25.49
N GLU A 854 -28.03 39.01 26.83
CA GLU A 854 -27.50 37.84 27.56
C GLU A 854 -28.27 36.55 27.24
N PRO A 855 -27.56 35.42 27.03
CA PRO A 855 -28.20 34.12 26.89
C PRO A 855 -28.74 33.63 28.23
N THR A 856 -29.93 33.02 28.21
CA THR A 856 -30.51 32.36 29.39
C THR A 856 -29.81 31.01 29.66
N ASP A 857 -29.49 30.75 30.94
CA ASP A 857 -28.87 29.50 31.39
C ASP A 857 -29.63 28.23 30.94
N PRO A 858 -28.92 27.19 30.46
CA PRO A 858 -29.51 25.87 30.23
C PRO A 858 -29.97 25.21 31.53
N ALA A 859 -31.04 24.42 31.47
CA ALA A 859 -31.48 23.61 32.59
C ALA A 859 -30.47 22.51 32.92
N GLU A 860 -30.19 22.30 34.21
CA GLU A 860 -29.28 21.25 34.70
C GLU A 860 -29.73 19.84 34.26
N PRO A 861 -28.80 18.97 33.84
CA PRO A 861 -29.11 17.58 33.52
C PRO A 861 -29.42 16.78 34.79
N THR A 862 -30.42 15.91 34.71
CA THR A 862 -30.74 14.94 35.77
C THR A 862 -29.75 13.77 35.74
N ASP A 863 -29.23 13.39 36.91
CA ASP A 863 -28.32 12.25 37.10
C ASP A 863 -28.89 10.93 36.51
N PRO A 864 -28.08 10.14 35.80
CA PRO A 864 -28.43 8.78 35.40
C PRO A 864 -28.59 7.86 36.61
N ALA A 865 -29.51 6.89 36.52
CA ALA A 865 -29.67 5.85 37.54
C ALA A 865 -28.42 4.94 37.61
N GLU A 866 -27.99 4.60 38.83
CA GLU A 866 -26.85 3.71 39.08
C GLU A 866 -27.05 2.33 38.41
N PRO A 867 -26.00 1.76 37.78
CA PRO A 867 -26.05 0.42 37.24
C PRO A 867 -26.07 -0.64 38.35
N THR A 868 -26.89 -1.68 38.18
CA THR A 868 -26.89 -2.85 39.08
C THR A 868 -25.68 -3.74 38.82
N ASP A 869 -25.01 -4.18 39.89
CA ASP A 869 -23.86 -5.09 39.83
C ASP A 869 -24.14 -6.37 39.03
N PRO A 870 -23.21 -6.81 38.15
CA PRO A 870 -23.29 -8.11 37.49
C PRO A 870 -23.18 -9.27 38.48
N ALA A 871 -23.89 -10.37 38.20
CA ALA A 871 -23.75 -11.60 38.97
C ALA A 871 -22.33 -12.20 38.81
N GLU A 872 -21.76 -12.69 39.92
CA GLU A 872 -20.44 -13.35 39.93
C GLU A 872 -20.38 -14.54 38.94
N PRO A 873 -19.29 -14.68 38.17
CA PRO A 873 -19.10 -15.82 37.29
C PRO A 873 -18.83 -17.10 38.10
N THR A 874 -19.43 -18.21 37.68
CA THR A 874 -19.12 -19.54 38.22
C THR A 874 -17.79 -20.06 37.67
N ASP A 875 -16.94 -20.61 38.54
CA ASP A 875 -15.64 -21.18 38.18
C ASP A 875 -15.73 -22.23 37.04
N PRO A 876 -14.84 -22.18 36.04
CA PRO A 876 -14.74 -23.22 35.02
C PRO A 876 -14.29 -24.57 35.61
N ALA A 877 -14.80 -25.67 35.06
CA ALA A 877 -14.32 -27.00 35.39
C ALA A 877 -12.85 -27.17 34.94
N GLU A 878 -12.02 -27.81 35.78
CA GLU A 878 -10.61 -28.10 35.48
C GLU A 878 -10.46 -28.90 34.18
N PRO A 879 -9.48 -28.56 33.31
CA PRO A 879 -9.20 -29.31 32.09
C PRO A 879 -8.57 -30.66 32.42
N THR A 880 -9.00 -31.72 31.75
CA THR A 880 -8.34 -33.03 31.77
C THR A 880 -7.07 -33.01 30.91
N ASP A 881 -5.97 -33.55 31.43
CA ASP A 881 -4.67 -33.66 30.73
C ASP A 881 -4.79 -34.32 29.33
N PRO A 882 -4.16 -33.74 28.29
CA PRO A 882 -4.03 -34.39 26.99
C PRO A 882 -3.15 -35.65 27.08
N ALA A 883 -3.48 -36.68 26.29
CA ALA A 883 -2.61 -37.83 26.12
C ALA A 883 -1.31 -37.45 25.38
N GLU A 884 -0.17 -37.98 25.85
CA GLU A 884 1.15 -37.76 25.23
C GLU A 884 1.17 -38.13 23.74
N PRO A 885 1.81 -37.31 22.88
CA PRO A 885 1.99 -37.63 21.47
C PRO A 885 3.06 -38.73 21.29
N THR A 886 2.77 -39.71 20.42
CA THR A 886 3.75 -40.70 19.97
C THR A 886 4.70 -40.12 18.93
N ASP A 887 6.00 -40.39 19.07
CA ASP A 887 7.06 -39.94 18.15
C ASP A 887 6.79 -40.30 16.67
N PRO A 888 7.02 -39.37 15.72
CA PRO A 888 7.00 -39.66 14.29
C PRO A 888 8.22 -40.48 13.84
N ALA A 889 8.00 -41.41 12.91
CA ALA A 889 9.06 -42.23 12.31
C ALA A 889 9.97 -41.40 11.38
N GLU A 890 11.28 -41.68 11.42
CA GLU A 890 12.32 -41.06 10.57
C GLU A 890 12.03 -41.20 9.06
N PRO A 891 12.28 -40.16 8.25
CA PRO A 891 12.16 -40.25 6.79
C PRO A 891 13.38 -40.94 6.16
N THR A 892 13.11 -41.87 5.23
CA THR A 892 14.13 -42.52 4.38
C THR A 892 14.49 -41.64 3.18
N ASP A 893 15.79 -41.58 2.86
CA ASP A 893 16.40 -40.88 1.72
C ASP A 893 15.77 -41.21 0.34
N PRO A 894 15.56 -40.23 -0.56
CA PRO A 894 15.10 -40.50 -1.91
C PRO A 894 16.24 -40.91 -2.87
N GLU A 895 16.03 -42.02 -3.60
CA GLU A 895 16.90 -42.52 -4.66
C GLU A 895 16.95 -41.59 -5.90
N GLU A 896 18.16 -41.48 -6.45
CA GLU A 896 18.55 -40.81 -7.68
C GLU A 896 17.77 -41.30 -8.92
N THR A 897 17.09 -40.41 -9.64
CA THR A 897 16.48 -40.74 -10.95
C THR A 897 17.16 -40.02 -12.11
N LYS A 898 17.52 -40.84 -13.12
CA LYS A 898 18.32 -40.49 -14.29
C LYS A 898 17.56 -39.62 -15.31
N LYS A 899 18.32 -38.73 -15.94
CA LYS A 899 18.04 -37.92 -17.13
C LYS A 899 17.40 -38.71 -18.30
N PRO A 900 16.35 -38.20 -18.96
CA PRO A 900 15.91 -38.70 -20.26
C PRO A 900 16.61 -37.99 -21.44
N GLU A 901 16.95 -38.76 -22.46
CA GLU A 901 17.45 -38.32 -23.77
C GLU A 901 16.33 -37.81 -24.70
N ASN A 902 16.76 -37.00 -25.67
CA ASN A 902 15.96 -36.29 -26.66
C ASN A 902 15.47 -37.21 -27.81
N PRO A 903 14.18 -37.18 -28.23
CA PRO A 903 13.77 -37.72 -29.52
C PRO A 903 13.28 -36.66 -30.52
N LYS A 904 13.59 -36.93 -31.80
CA LYS A 904 13.33 -36.15 -33.01
C LYS A 904 11.83 -35.94 -33.34
N ASN A 905 11.59 -34.79 -33.98
CA ASN A 905 10.36 -34.33 -34.64
C ASN A 905 9.78 -35.30 -35.69
N PRO A 906 8.43 -35.43 -35.77
CA PRO A 906 7.76 -35.09 -37.03
C PRO A 906 6.37 -34.39 -36.87
N GLY A 907 6.18 -33.30 -37.61
CA GLY A 907 5.00 -33.04 -38.48
C GLY A 907 3.60 -32.76 -37.87
N SER A 908 3.23 -31.48 -37.84
CA SER A 908 1.93 -30.87 -38.19
C SER A 908 0.60 -31.53 -37.75
N SER A 909 -0.06 -30.97 -36.73
CA SER A 909 -1.43 -30.40 -36.84
C SER A 909 -1.92 -29.80 -35.50
N ASN A 910 -2.57 -28.64 -35.60
CA ASN A 910 -3.46 -27.90 -34.67
C ASN A 910 -3.48 -28.27 -33.17
N GLY A 911 -3.05 -27.31 -32.32
CA GLY A 911 -3.24 -27.37 -30.87
C GLY A 911 -3.46 -25.98 -30.27
N SER A 912 -4.72 -25.57 -30.09
CA SER A 912 -5.15 -24.33 -29.43
C SER A 912 -5.50 -24.51 -27.94
N SER A 913 -4.96 -25.54 -27.26
CA SER A 913 -5.30 -25.84 -25.86
C SER A 913 -4.11 -25.83 -24.88
N GLN A 914 -2.88 -25.55 -25.34
CA GLN A 914 -1.71 -25.48 -24.45
C GLN A 914 -1.31 -24.04 -24.05
N TYR A 915 -1.84 -23.01 -24.73
CA TYR A 915 -1.56 -21.61 -24.39
C TYR A 915 -2.42 -21.07 -23.23
N ALA A 916 -3.63 -21.60 -23.02
CA ALA A 916 -4.51 -21.19 -21.92
C ALA A 916 -4.00 -21.64 -20.54
N THR A 917 -3.38 -22.82 -20.45
CA THR A 917 -2.84 -23.34 -19.18
C THR A 917 -1.53 -22.64 -18.79
N ILE A 918 -0.71 -22.23 -19.77
CA ILE A 918 0.50 -21.44 -19.52
C ILE A 918 0.14 -19.98 -19.16
N ALA A 919 -0.87 -19.40 -19.80
CA ALA A 919 -1.37 -18.06 -19.46
C ALA A 919 -2.02 -18.01 -18.07
N ALA A 920 -2.73 -19.06 -17.64
CA ALA A 920 -3.31 -19.13 -16.29
C ALA A 920 -2.25 -19.32 -15.19
N ILE A 921 -1.16 -20.04 -15.48
CA ILE A 921 -0.03 -20.17 -14.55
C ILE A 921 0.77 -18.86 -14.49
N ILE A 922 0.95 -18.16 -15.61
CA ILE A 922 1.58 -16.84 -15.65
C ILE A 922 0.70 -15.78 -14.95
N ALA A 923 -0.63 -15.83 -15.11
CA ALA A 923 -1.56 -14.92 -14.43
C ALA A 923 -1.66 -15.22 -12.92
N ALA A 924 -1.58 -16.48 -12.49
CA ALA A 924 -1.51 -16.84 -11.07
C ALA A 924 -0.15 -16.44 -10.44
N ILE A 925 0.95 -16.51 -11.20
CA ILE A 925 2.26 -16.02 -10.77
C ILE A 925 2.28 -14.48 -10.73
N LEU A 926 1.68 -13.80 -11.70
CA LEU A 926 1.58 -12.32 -11.72
C LEU A 926 0.61 -11.78 -10.67
N GLY A 927 -0.50 -12.47 -10.39
CA GLY A 927 -1.44 -12.11 -9.32
C GLY A 927 -0.87 -12.33 -7.91
N ALA A 928 -0.06 -13.39 -7.72
CA ALA A 928 0.69 -13.59 -6.48
C ALA A 928 1.84 -12.58 -6.30
N ILE A 929 2.37 -12.04 -7.41
CA ILE A 929 3.37 -10.96 -7.40
C ILE A 929 2.71 -9.61 -7.07
N ALA A 930 1.54 -9.29 -7.64
CA ALA A 930 0.82 -8.03 -7.38
C ALA A 930 0.36 -7.88 -5.92
N LEU A 931 -0.11 -8.96 -5.28
CA LEU A 931 -0.46 -8.96 -3.86
C LEU A 931 0.76 -8.89 -2.93
N ALA A 932 1.94 -9.31 -3.42
CA ALA A 932 3.21 -9.19 -2.69
C ALA A 932 3.83 -7.78 -2.79
N PHE A 933 3.48 -7.00 -3.80
CA PHE A 933 4.00 -5.63 -3.99
C PHE A 933 3.33 -4.58 -3.09
N GLN A 934 2.16 -4.85 -2.52
CA GLN A 934 1.51 -3.94 -1.54
C GLN A 934 1.98 -4.14 -0.09
N PHE A 935 2.73 -5.21 0.23
CA PHE A 935 3.04 -5.57 1.63
C PHE A 935 4.47 -6.08 1.90
N PHE A 936 5.42 -5.95 0.97
CA PHE A 936 6.82 -6.31 1.24
C PHE A 936 7.79 -5.15 0.99
N PRO A 937 8.63 -4.80 1.98
CA PRO A 937 9.85 -4.05 1.72
C PRO A 937 10.76 -4.91 0.88
N PHE A 938 11.27 -4.33 -0.20
CA PHE A 938 12.45 -4.90 -0.84
C PHE A 938 13.56 -4.94 0.21
N LYS A 939 14.18 -6.12 0.36
CA LYS A 939 15.49 -6.20 1.00
C LYS A 939 16.43 -5.31 0.18
N PHE A 940 16.85 -4.21 0.77
CA PHE A 940 18.18 -3.68 0.52
C PHE A 940 19.19 -4.55 1.28
#